data_AF-A0A5K1K3J4-F1
#
_entry.id   AF-A0A5K1K3J4-F1
#
_cell.length_a   1.000
_cell.length_b   1.000
_cell.length_c   1.000
_cell.angle_alpha   90.00
_cell.angle_beta   90.00
_cell.angle_gamma   90.00
#
_symmetry.space_group_name_H-M   'P 1'
#
loop_
_entity.id
_entity.type
_entity.pdbx_description
1 polymer ?
#
loop_
_entity_poly.entity_id
_entity_poly.type
_entity_poly.pdbx_seq_one_letter_code
_entity_poly.pdbx_strand_id
1 'polypeptide(L)'
;MNSIGINLELFLNAIFWGDARCTSNSKIRHERTVFMNSTSFPAILHRWWNPPTYHHEGGGQERLREFVIDRAGEMLEKEVKTATPLFQLPHDTDPLSHENLTRINFRTFGTLLQSTGTPLLWRLLQRLAWTKRQQENNTSKNPFHVILTIISMLFYSRSHDNSQLPVLWSVYLKACGVPARAFDVLHALGLVMSHKWTANAFASISRNASLDTRKAIREFPHFGSHDNLNIPMRVFSQRIANMNHFINASAATIYILPKVHVTLPPDIAQKVLDQRREGSKAHFPWESLYAAEDPDYPECDAARSRVLAQHRYQILRFLLESPAFAHYRHRDDPLLAAPPPTDLLPCGPEHVTEQHILQTVEIDESTYDGTDRLCNKIWLEQMGITEDDLRGLVEGRTAEILVWVGDQLTVERIRGLIRYRYDDINMVERMDFYEPHFGWFHATMAFANSLHAQYLGTSAGIGLRKAFETLGRKGLMKQETKGVFYHHLDEALWHIGEAHFLSLWMEVAGVNDLSQLVSKTPRELVHVLDKIVTEHASLEAVHRLNVLTPGDRDEVKRQTVMFATDILPYLNLRDAMRIGDVGRMEDLLPTLLFRFAGGSNPKYTIEILELLQKLKCEWPPEFRDFVRRHCWLVNFTGKRDGFVAVDMAQEHNIKDIKVS
;
A
#
# COMPACT_ATOMS: atom_id res chain seq x y z
N MET A 1 43.59 19.29 -68.93
CA MET A 1 42.30 19.96 -68.71
C MET A 1 42.15 21.15 -69.66
N ASN A 2 42.96 22.21 -69.54
CA ASN A 2 42.87 23.37 -70.44
C ASN A 2 43.13 23.09 -71.93
N SER A 3 44.00 22.12 -72.26
CA SER A 3 44.32 21.75 -73.65
C SER A 3 43.20 21.01 -74.41
N ILE A 4 42.17 20.52 -73.70
CA ILE A 4 41.02 19.79 -74.27
C ILE A 4 39.68 20.48 -73.96
N GLY A 5 39.70 21.74 -73.50
CA GLY A 5 38.49 22.54 -73.25
C GLY A 5 37.66 22.13 -72.02
N ILE A 6 38.21 21.32 -71.11
CA ILE A 6 37.51 20.88 -69.89
C ILE A 6 38.08 21.61 -68.68
N ASN A 7 37.21 22.32 -67.94
CA ASN A 7 37.56 22.92 -66.65
C ASN A 7 37.33 21.93 -65.48
N LEU A 8 37.76 22.28 -64.26
CA LEU A 8 37.66 21.38 -63.11
C LEU A 8 36.21 21.00 -62.78
N GLU A 9 35.27 21.93 -62.87
CA GLU A 9 33.85 21.67 -62.62
C GLU A 9 33.27 20.66 -63.62
N LEU A 10 33.50 20.85 -64.91
CA LEU A 10 33.07 19.95 -65.97
C LEU A 10 33.71 18.57 -65.82
N PHE A 11 34.98 18.51 -65.41
CA PHE A 11 35.67 17.24 -65.15
C PHE A 11 35.07 16.49 -63.95
N LEU A 12 34.87 17.19 -62.83
CA LEU A 12 34.27 16.61 -61.62
C LEU A 12 32.83 16.16 -61.88
N ASN A 13 32.03 16.97 -62.57
CA ASN A 13 30.66 16.61 -62.95
C ASN A 13 30.64 15.36 -63.85
N ALA A 14 31.51 15.29 -64.87
CA ALA A 14 31.61 14.12 -65.75
C ALA A 14 31.99 12.83 -64.98
N ILE A 15 32.88 12.92 -63.99
CA ILE A 15 33.28 11.76 -63.18
C ILE A 15 32.18 11.35 -62.18
N PHE A 16 31.61 12.32 -61.45
CA PHE A 16 30.59 12.11 -60.42
C PHE A 16 29.17 12.14 -60.99
N TRP A 17 28.87 11.15 -61.83
CA TRP A 17 27.54 10.82 -62.36
C TRP A 17 26.94 11.70 -63.47
N GLY A 18 27.68 12.69 -64.00
CA GLY A 18 27.36 13.57 -65.13
C GLY A 18 26.18 13.20 -66.04
N ASP A 19 26.45 12.76 -67.29
CA ASP A 19 25.40 12.35 -68.24
C ASP A 19 25.33 10.81 -68.43
N ALA A 20 24.35 10.33 -69.19
CA ALA A 20 24.16 8.89 -69.45
C ALA A 20 25.38 8.22 -70.11
N ARG A 21 26.20 8.96 -70.86
CA ARG A 21 27.43 8.45 -71.49
C ARG A 21 28.53 8.29 -70.45
N CYS A 22 28.59 9.20 -69.47
CA CYS A 22 29.52 9.12 -68.35
C CYS A 22 29.22 7.95 -67.41
N THR A 23 27.95 7.65 -67.16
CA THR A 23 27.54 6.55 -66.28
C THR A 23 27.65 5.17 -66.94
N SER A 24 27.50 5.08 -68.26
CA SER A 24 27.66 3.83 -69.04
C SER A 24 29.10 3.52 -69.46
N ASN A 25 30.00 4.50 -69.44
CA ASN A 25 31.41 4.29 -69.79
C ASN A 25 32.16 3.51 -68.69
N SER A 26 32.70 2.34 -69.04
CA SER A 26 33.36 1.43 -68.10
C SER A 26 34.60 2.03 -67.45
N LYS A 27 35.37 2.85 -68.16
CA LYS A 27 36.57 3.52 -67.62
C LYS A 27 36.20 4.59 -66.61
N ILE A 28 35.24 5.46 -66.94
CA ILE A 28 34.77 6.51 -66.00
C ILE A 28 34.16 5.89 -64.74
N ARG A 29 33.37 4.81 -64.89
CA ARG A 29 32.83 4.06 -63.76
C ARG A 29 33.94 3.44 -62.90
N HIS A 30 34.95 2.82 -63.52
CA HIS A 30 36.09 2.24 -62.80
C HIS A 30 36.84 3.30 -61.99
N GLU A 31 37.23 4.41 -62.62
CA GLU A 31 37.94 5.50 -61.95
C GLU A 31 37.11 6.13 -60.82
N ARG A 32 35.81 6.36 -61.02
CA ARG A 32 34.90 6.80 -59.95
C ARG A 32 34.90 5.81 -58.79
N THR A 33 34.74 4.52 -59.05
CA THR A 33 34.72 3.49 -58.00
C THR A 33 36.06 3.42 -57.25
N VAL A 34 37.19 3.48 -57.95
CA VAL A 34 38.53 3.52 -57.35
C VAL A 34 38.66 4.75 -56.44
N PHE A 35 38.25 5.93 -56.90
CA PHE A 35 38.32 7.15 -56.11
C PHE A 35 37.42 7.12 -54.87
N MET A 36 36.16 6.69 -55.01
CA MET A 36 35.19 6.64 -53.89
C MET A 36 35.61 5.68 -52.77
N ASN A 37 36.42 4.66 -53.10
CA ASN A 37 37.00 3.72 -52.13
C ASN A 37 38.44 4.08 -51.72
N SER A 38 38.99 5.18 -52.22
CA SER A 38 40.35 5.61 -51.90
C SER A 38 40.43 6.28 -50.51
N THR A 39 41.60 6.21 -49.89
CA THR A 39 41.92 6.98 -48.67
C THR A 39 41.90 8.50 -48.90
N SER A 40 42.00 8.93 -50.16
CA SER A 40 42.02 10.34 -50.55
C SER A 40 40.65 11.01 -50.46
N PHE A 41 39.56 10.27 -50.69
CA PHE A 41 38.22 10.85 -50.69
C PHE A 41 37.80 11.41 -49.31
N PRO A 42 37.91 10.68 -48.19
CA PRO A 42 37.66 11.24 -46.86
C PRO A 42 38.56 12.43 -46.52
N ALA A 43 39.83 12.41 -46.95
CA ALA A 43 40.77 13.51 -46.74
C ALA A 43 40.38 14.78 -47.53
N ILE A 44 39.79 14.63 -48.72
CA ILE A 44 39.23 15.74 -49.50
C ILE A 44 38.01 16.34 -48.78
N LEU A 45 37.07 15.50 -48.34
CA LEU A 45 35.91 15.97 -47.57
C LEU A 45 36.32 16.72 -46.29
N HIS A 46 37.33 16.22 -45.57
CA HIS A 46 37.87 16.91 -44.40
C HIS A 46 38.48 18.27 -44.75
N ARG A 47 39.21 18.38 -45.86
CA ARG A 47 39.78 19.66 -46.31
C ARG A 47 38.72 20.64 -46.81
N TRP A 48 37.62 20.16 -47.37
CA TRP A 48 36.47 21.02 -47.70
C TRP A 48 35.76 21.50 -46.43
N TRP A 49 35.68 20.65 -45.40
CA TRP A 49 35.10 21.00 -44.11
C TRP A 49 35.99 21.95 -43.28
N ASN A 50 37.31 21.77 -43.35
CA ASN A 50 38.32 22.57 -42.66
C ASN A 50 39.53 22.86 -43.59
N PRO A 51 39.45 23.91 -44.42
CA PRO A 51 40.51 24.27 -45.35
C PRO A 51 41.83 24.63 -44.63
N PRO A 52 43.00 24.23 -45.15
CA PRO A 52 44.29 24.49 -44.51
C PRO A 52 44.83 25.92 -44.73
N THR A 53 43.96 26.93 -44.95
CA THR A 53 44.36 28.30 -45.33
C THR A 53 43.65 29.36 -44.47
N TYR A 54 44.36 30.43 -44.10
CA TYR A 54 43.86 31.52 -43.24
C TYR A 54 42.90 32.52 -43.92
N HIS A 55 42.80 32.51 -45.25
CA HIS A 55 41.86 33.37 -45.99
C HIS A 55 40.54 32.61 -46.19
N HIS A 56 39.52 32.98 -45.40
CA HIS A 56 38.19 32.38 -45.39
C HIS A 56 37.29 32.78 -46.57
N GLU A 57 37.82 33.50 -47.56
CA GLU A 57 37.06 33.91 -48.74
C GLU A 57 37.02 32.78 -49.78
N GLY A 58 36.24 31.74 -49.48
CA GLY A 58 36.03 30.62 -50.40
C GLY A 58 34.83 29.77 -49.97
N GLY A 59 33.69 29.98 -50.64
CA GLY A 59 32.36 29.47 -50.26
C GLY A 59 32.14 27.95 -50.15
N GLY A 60 33.17 27.12 -50.23
CA GLY A 60 33.05 25.66 -50.13
C GLY A 60 32.68 25.15 -48.72
N GLN A 61 33.20 25.77 -47.66
CA GLN A 61 32.92 25.34 -46.28
C GLN A 61 31.46 25.58 -45.88
N GLU A 62 30.91 26.75 -46.23
CA GLU A 62 29.52 27.11 -45.94
C GLU A 62 28.55 26.20 -46.70
N ARG A 63 28.76 26.01 -48.01
CA ARG A 63 27.96 25.09 -48.84
C ARG A 63 28.00 23.65 -48.33
N LEU A 64 29.17 23.18 -47.84
CA LEU A 64 29.27 21.85 -47.29
C LEU A 64 28.56 21.72 -45.92
N ARG A 65 28.57 22.77 -45.08
CA ARG A 65 27.80 22.79 -43.83
C ARG A 65 26.31 22.71 -44.08
N GLU A 66 25.80 23.51 -45.02
CA GLU A 66 24.40 23.46 -45.46
C GLU A 66 24.03 22.05 -45.95
N PHE A 67 24.83 21.49 -46.85
CA PHE A 67 24.61 20.13 -47.38
C PHE A 67 24.58 19.06 -46.27
N VAL A 68 25.50 19.12 -45.30
CA VAL A 68 25.53 18.15 -44.19
C VAL A 68 24.31 18.31 -43.28
N ILE A 69 23.89 19.52 -42.97
CA ILE A 69 22.69 19.77 -42.15
C ILE A 69 21.45 19.21 -42.85
N ASP A 70 21.29 19.50 -44.13
CA ASP A 70 20.14 19.05 -44.93
C ASP A 70 20.08 17.52 -45.02
N ARG A 71 21.18 16.88 -45.43
CA ARG A 71 21.24 15.42 -45.55
C ARG A 71 21.15 14.69 -44.21
N ALA A 72 21.73 15.24 -43.15
CA ALA A 72 21.53 14.70 -41.81
C ALA A 72 20.06 14.83 -41.38
N GLY A 73 19.42 15.97 -41.67
CA GLY A 73 17.99 16.19 -41.44
C GLY A 73 17.12 15.14 -42.11
N GLU A 74 17.31 14.88 -43.42
CA GLU A 74 16.59 13.84 -44.16
C GLU A 74 16.77 12.44 -43.54
N MET A 75 17.99 12.10 -43.10
CA MET A 75 18.27 10.83 -42.43
C MET A 75 17.51 10.70 -41.11
N LEU A 76 17.50 11.76 -40.30
CA LEU A 76 16.79 11.80 -39.01
C LEU A 76 15.28 11.79 -39.21
N GLU A 77 14.75 12.49 -40.21
CA GLU A 77 13.32 12.45 -40.53
C GLU A 77 12.86 11.05 -40.94
N LYS A 78 13.65 10.35 -41.77
CA LYS A 78 13.36 8.97 -42.15
C LYS A 78 13.35 8.04 -40.93
N GLU A 79 14.31 8.24 -40.01
CA GLU A 79 14.39 7.49 -38.76
C GLU A 79 13.15 7.75 -37.87
N VAL A 80 12.79 9.01 -37.65
CA VAL A 80 11.59 9.40 -36.89
C VAL A 80 10.31 8.84 -37.51
N LYS A 81 10.17 8.91 -38.84
CA LYS A 81 9.02 8.32 -39.54
C LYS A 81 8.93 6.81 -39.32
N THR A 82 10.06 6.11 -39.35
CA THR A 82 10.12 4.65 -39.13
C THR A 82 9.76 4.29 -37.68
N ALA A 83 10.17 5.10 -36.71
CA ALA A 83 9.90 4.88 -35.29
C ALA A 83 8.54 5.42 -34.81
N THR A 84 7.75 6.06 -35.68
CA THR A 84 6.43 6.65 -35.32
C THR A 84 5.49 5.67 -34.61
N PRO A 85 5.34 4.41 -35.06
CA PRO A 85 4.48 3.43 -34.39
C PRO A 85 4.87 3.14 -32.92
N LEU A 86 6.11 3.39 -32.51
CA LEU A 86 6.57 3.19 -31.13
C LEU A 86 6.05 4.24 -30.16
N PHE A 87 5.48 5.35 -30.64
CA PHE A 87 4.95 6.45 -29.83
C PHE A 87 3.43 6.57 -29.91
N GLN A 88 2.78 5.77 -30.76
CA GLN A 88 1.34 5.76 -30.91
C GLN A 88 0.71 4.97 -29.77
N LEU A 89 -0.41 5.48 -29.28
CA LEU A 89 -1.25 4.74 -28.35
C LEU A 89 -1.84 3.50 -29.04
N PRO A 90 -2.10 2.41 -28.29
CA PRO A 90 -2.77 1.24 -28.86
C PRO A 90 -4.10 1.62 -29.51
N HIS A 91 -4.34 1.17 -30.75
CA HIS A 91 -5.60 1.42 -31.45
C HIS A 91 -6.70 0.42 -31.06
N ASP A 92 -6.32 -0.80 -30.69
CA ASP A 92 -7.25 -1.92 -30.46
C ASP A 92 -7.67 -2.08 -28.99
N THR A 93 -7.09 -1.30 -28.07
CA THR A 93 -7.34 -1.39 -26.63
C THR A 93 -7.47 -0.01 -26.02
N ASP A 94 -8.22 0.16 -24.93
CA ASP A 94 -8.35 1.44 -24.23
C ASP A 94 -6.96 1.94 -23.75
N PRO A 95 -6.45 3.07 -24.25
CA PRO A 95 -5.15 3.60 -23.85
C PRO A 95 -5.09 4.03 -22.38
N LEU A 96 -6.24 4.22 -21.74
CA LEU A 96 -6.37 4.58 -20.32
C LEU A 96 -6.61 3.36 -19.42
N SER A 97 -6.56 2.14 -19.96
CA SER A 97 -6.63 0.92 -19.14
C SER A 97 -5.46 0.82 -18.17
N HIS A 98 -5.67 0.14 -17.04
CA HIS A 98 -4.62 -0.10 -16.05
C HIS A 98 -3.38 -0.77 -16.69
N GLU A 99 -3.60 -1.77 -17.53
CA GLU A 99 -2.55 -2.47 -18.27
C GLU A 99 -1.72 -1.50 -19.11
N ASN A 100 -2.37 -0.64 -19.91
CA ASN A 100 -1.67 0.28 -20.81
C ASN A 100 -0.93 1.40 -20.06
N LEU A 101 -1.51 1.93 -18.98
CA LEU A 101 -0.88 2.96 -18.15
C LEU A 101 0.36 2.44 -17.39
N THR A 102 0.43 1.13 -17.12
CA THR A 102 1.55 0.51 -16.37
C THR A 102 2.55 -0.24 -17.25
N ARG A 103 2.24 -0.46 -18.53
CA ARG A 103 3.06 -1.26 -19.48
C ARG A 103 4.46 -0.70 -19.73
N ILE A 104 4.64 0.62 -19.70
CA ILE A 104 5.88 1.25 -20.19
C ILE A 104 6.92 1.37 -19.09
N ASN A 105 8.01 0.63 -19.24
CA ASN A 105 9.24 0.90 -18.52
C ASN A 105 10.12 1.90 -19.29
N PHE A 106 10.38 3.07 -18.72
CA PHE A 106 11.15 4.14 -19.39
C PHE A 106 12.58 3.72 -19.74
N ARG A 107 13.21 2.85 -18.94
CA ARG A 107 14.56 2.36 -19.21
C ARG A 107 14.57 1.40 -20.39
N THR A 108 13.64 0.46 -20.42
CA THR A 108 13.49 -0.48 -21.54
C THR A 108 13.13 0.26 -22.82
N PHE A 109 12.16 1.17 -22.76
CA PHE A 109 11.71 1.96 -23.90
C PHE A 109 12.80 2.87 -24.45
N GLY A 110 13.52 3.60 -23.59
CA GLY A 110 14.65 4.41 -24.02
C GLY A 110 15.80 3.58 -24.62
N THR A 111 16.04 2.36 -24.12
CA THR A 111 17.06 1.46 -24.68
C THR A 111 16.66 0.97 -26.07
N LEU A 112 15.37 0.67 -26.29
CA LEU A 112 14.83 0.33 -27.61
C LEU A 112 15.00 1.48 -28.61
N LEU A 113 14.73 2.71 -28.18
CA LEU A 113 14.96 3.89 -29.02
C LEU A 113 16.46 4.06 -29.33
N GLN A 114 17.33 3.89 -28.34
CA GLN A 114 18.77 4.01 -28.53
C GLN A 114 19.34 2.96 -29.50
N SER A 115 18.81 1.73 -29.50
CA SER A 115 19.36 0.63 -30.30
C SER A 115 18.78 0.56 -31.71
N THR A 116 17.46 0.65 -31.83
CA THR A 116 16.76 0.33 -33.09
C THR A 116 15.71 1.35 -33.50
N GLY A 117 15.14 2.12 -32.57
CA GLY A 117 14.10 3.11 -32.89
C GLY A 117 14.67 4.37 -33.51
N THR A 118 15.49 5.09 -32.75
CA THR A 118 16.08 6.38 -33.15
C THR A 118 17.59 6.48 -32.87
N PRO A 119 18.41 5.49 -33.29
CA PRO A 119 19.84 5.43 -32.94
C PRO A 119 20.65 6.65 -33.41
N LEU A 120 20.35 7.23 -34.58
CA LEU A 120 21.06 8.39 -35.10
C LEU A 120 20.70 9.66 -34.32
N LEU A 121 19.41 9.90 -34.09
CA LEU A 121 18.93 11.02 -33.28
C LEU A 121 19.42 10.92 -31.84
N TRP A 122 19.36 9.73 -31.25
CA TRP A 122 19.86 9.47 -29.90
C TRP A 122 21.35 9.81 -29.80
N ARG A 123 22.17 9.31 -30.75
CA ARG A 123 23.61 9.60 -30.79
C ARG A 123 23.90 11.09 -30.96
N LEU A 124 23.12 11.79 -31.77
CA LEU A 124 23.24 13.24 -31.94
C LEU A 124 22.95 13.97 -30.63
N LEU A 125 21.80 13.70 -30.01
CA LEU A 125 21.41 14.30 -28.73
C LEU A 125 22.38 13.96 -27.60
N GLN A 126 22.91 12.74 -27.57
CA GLN A 126 23.93 12.32 -26.61
C GLN A 126 25.21 13.15 -26.75
N ARG A 127 25.64 13.43 -27.98
CA ARG A 127 26.81 14.29 -28.26
C ARG A 127 26.56 15.74 -27.86
N LEU A 128 25.31 16.20 -27.87
CA LEU A 128 24.94 17.55 -27.42
C LEU A 128 24.80 17.62 -25.89
N ALA A 129 24.29 16.56 -25.26
CA ALA A 129 24.05 16.50 -23.82
C ALA A 129 25.33 16.31 -23.00
N TRP A 130 26.36 15.66 -23.57
CA TRP A 130 27.65 15.45 -22.92
C TRP A 130 28.82 15.87 -23.80
N THR A 131 29.78 16.57 -23.19
CA THR A 131 31.13 16.69 -23.74
C THR A 131 31.91 15.38 -23.57
N LYS A 132 32.95 15.15 -24.38
CA LYS A 132 33.83 13.97 -24.27
C LYS A 132 34.38 13.80 -22.83
N ARG A 133 34.81 14.90 -22.22
CA ARG A 133 35.30 14.91 -20.82
C ARG A 133 34.23 14.45 -19.83
N GLN A 134 32.97 14.85 -20.02
CA GLN A 134 31.87 14.41 -19.14
C GLN A 134 31.53 12.94 -19.37
N GLN A 135 31.59 12.45 -20.61
CA GLN A 135 31.36 11.04 -20.89
C GLN A 135 32.36 10.12 -20.17
N GLU A 136 33.60 10.57 -19.99
CA GLU A 136 34.66 9.81 -19.31
C GLU A 136 34.60 9.91 -17.79
N ASN A 137 34.24 11.08 -17.24
CA ASN A 137 34.46 11.40 -15.82
C ASN A 137 33.18 11.58 -15.00
N ASN A 138 32.00 11.64 -15.62
CA ASN A 138 30.77 11.97 -14.91
C ASN A 138 30.12 10.73 -14.29
N THR A 139 30.13 10.69 -12.97
CA THR A 139 29.54 9.59 -12.17
C THR A 139 28.13 9.89 -11.68
N SER A 140 27.63 11.13 -11.83
CA SER A 140 26.37 11.57 -11.19
C SER A 140 25.25 11.96 -12.16
N LYS A 141 25.55 12.61 -13.30
CA LYS A 141 24.50 13.07 -14.24
C LYS A 141 24.44 12.21 -15.49
N ASN A 142 23.37 11.45 -15.68
CA ASN A 142 23.11 10.65 -16.88
C ASN A 142 22.04 11.30 -17.78
N PRO A 143 22.32 11.61 -19.07
CA PRO A 143 21.39 12.30 -19.96
C PRO A 143 20.30 11.39 -20.53
N PHE A 144 20.30 10.09 -20.21
CA PHE A 144 19.36 9.10 -20.77
C PHE A 144 17.90 9.57 -20.75
N HIS A 145 17.39 9.98 -19.58
CA HIS A 145 15.99 10.43 -19.46
C HIS A 145 15.76 11.78 -20.14
N VAL A 146 16.77 12.67 -20.17
CA VAL A 146 16.67 13.95 -20.87
C VAL A 146 16.52 13.72 -22.38
N ILE A 147 17.34 12.83 -22.94
CA ILE A 147 17.29 12.46 -24.37
C ILE A 147 15.94 11.81 -24.69
N LEU A 148 15.49 10.85 -23.87
CA LEU A 148 14.19 10.22 -24.02
C LEU A 148 13.05 11.25 -24.06
N THR A 149 13.05 12.20 -23.12
CA THR A 149 12.03 13.26 -23.07
C THR A 149 12.08 14.17 -24.30
N ILE A 150 13.27 14.60 -24.75
CA ILE A 150 13.41 15.42 -25.96
C ILE A 150 12.86 14.68 -27.18
N ILE A 151 13.22 13.40 -27.34
CA ILE A 151 12.70 12.59 -28.44
C ILE A 151 11.18 12.52 -28.35
N SER A 152 10.62 12.23 -27.18
CA SER A 152 9.16 12.22 -26.99
C SER A 152 8.49 13.53 -27.36
N MET A 153 9.08 14.68 -26.99
CA MET A 153 8.55 16.00 -27.37
C MET A 153 8.53 16.16 -28.89
N LEU A 154 9.61 15.76 -29.59
CA LEU A 154 9.69 15.83 -31.05
C LEU A 154 8.61 14.98 -31.73
N PHE A 155 8.37 13.75 -31.24
CA PHE A 155 7.32 12.88 -31.77
C PHE A 155 5.92 13.47 -31.57
N TYR A 156 5.65 14.00 -30.37
CA TYR A 156 4.38 14.64 -30.05
C TYR A 156 4.14 15.93 -30.84
N SER A 157 5.18 16.73 -31.09
CA SER A 157 5.07 17.92 -31.94
C SER A 157 4.75 17.59 -33.41
N ARG A 158 5.09 16.38 -33.89
CA ARG A 158 4.73 15.94 -35.25
C ARG A 158 3.29 15.46 -35.35
N SER A 159 2.74 14.89 -34.29
CA SER A 159 1.32 14.52 -34.19
C SER A 159 0.91 14.30 -32.73
N HIS A 160 -0.28 14.78 -32.37
CA HIS A 160 -0.88 14.51 -31.08
C HIS A 160 -1.15 13.01 -30.84
N ASP A 161 -1.21 12.20 -31.90
CA ASP A 161 -1.37 10.74 -31.79
C ASP A 161 -0.10 10.04 -31.28
N ASN A 162 1.06 10.70 -31.40
CA ASN A 162 2.34 10.21 -30.90
C ASN A 162 2.55 10.62 -29.43
N SER A 163 1.56 10.34 -28.58
CA SER A 163 1.44 10.88 -27.22
C SER A 163 1.65 9.84 -26.12
N GLN A 164 2.22 8.68 -26.44
CA GLN A 164 2.38 7.58 -25.48
C GLN A 164 3.06 7.98 -24.15
N LEU A 165 4.11 8.80 -24.17
CA LEU A 165 4.74 9.33 -22.95
C LEU A 165 4.00 10.56 -22.38
N PRO A 166 3.59 11.55 -23.18
CA PRO A 166 2.79 12.68 -22.70
C PRO A 166 1.51 12.29 -21.96
N VAL A 167 0.83 11.21 -22.38
CA VAL A 167 -0.34 10.66 -21.68
C VAL A 167 0.02 10.19 -20.28
N LEU A 168 1.10 9.42 -20.12
CA LEU A 168 1.54 8.94 -18.82
C LEU A 168 1.93 10.09 -17.89
N TRP A 169 2.69 11.07 -18.40
CA TRP A 169 3.06 12.25 -17.64
C TRP A 169 1.84 13.09 -17.25
N SER A 170 0.84 13.21 -18.13
CA SER A 170 -0.41 13.89 -17.84
C SER A 170 -1.12 13.28 -16.63
N VAL A 171 -1.32 11.97 -16.63
CA VAL A 171 -2.01 11.26 -15.54
C VAL A 171 -1.20 11.38 -14.25
N TYR A 172 0.10 11.09 -14.30
CA TYR A 172 0.97 11.13 -13.14
C TYR A 172 1.05 12.52 -12.51
N LEU A 173 1.37 13.56 -13.29
CA LEU A 173 1.54 14.92 -12.76
C LEU A 173 0.21 15.51 -12.26
N LYS A 174 -0.91 15.15 -12.88
CA LYS A 174 -2.22 15.54 -12.38
C LYS A 174 -2.52 14.87 -11.04
N ALA A 175 -2.19 13.58 -10.88
CA ALA A 175 -2.31 12.88 -9.60
C ALA A 175 -1.39 13.48 -8.52
N CYS A 176 -0.20 13.99 -8.89
CA CYS A 176 0.68 14.74 -7.99
C CYS A 176 0.20 16.17 -7.67
N GLY A 177 -1.01 16.56 -8.06
CA GLY A 177 -1.59 17.87 -7.69
C GLY A 177 -1.06 19.06 -8.49
N VAL A 178 -0.46 18.87 -9.67
CA VAL A 178 0.04 19.99 -10.47
C VAL A 178 -1.11 20.96 -10.83
N PRO A 179 -0.99 22.27 -10.51
CA PRO A 179 -2.01 23.26 -10.81
C PRO A 179 -2.26 23.43 -12.31
N ALA A 180 -3.49 23.76 -12.70
CA ALA A 180 -3.87 23.92 -14.11
C ALA A 180 -2.93 24.85 -14.90
N ARG A 181 -2.53 25.99 -14.32
CA ARG A 181 -1.59 26.93 -14.95
C ARG A 181 -0.21 26.32 -15.24
N ALA A 182 0.32 25.53 -14.30
CA ALA A 182 1.59 24.84 -14.52
C ALA A 182 1.43 23.74 -15.58
N PHE A 183 0.28 23.08 -15.58
CA PHE A 183 -0.09 22.08 -16.58
C PHE A 183 -0.14 22.67 -18.00
N ASP A 184 -0.68 23.87 -18.18
CA ASP A 184 -0.72 24.57 -19.47
C ASP A 184 0.69 24.88 -20.01
N VAL A 185 1.62 25.27 -19.12
CA VAL A 185 3.03 25.48 -19.49
C VAL A 185 3.66 24.17 -19.95
N LEU A 186 3.47 23.08 -19.20
CA LEU A 186 4.01 21.76 -19.55
C LEU A 186 3.43 21.24 -20.88
N HIS A 187 2.15 21.51 -21.14
CA HIS A 187 1.49 21.16 -22.39
C HIS A 187 2.09 21.92 -23.57
N ALA A 188 2.35 23.23 -23.41
CA ALA A 188 3.01 24.05 -24.43
C ALA A 188 4.44 23.57 -24.73
N LEU A 189 5.11 22.95 -23.76
CA LEU A 189 6.42 22.29 -23.96
C LEU A 189 6.31 20.90 -24.59
N GLY A 190 5.12 20.35 -24.80
CA GLY A 190 4.92 19.00 -25.34
C GLY A 190 5.24 17.87 -24.37
N LEU A 191 5.27 18.15 -23.07
CA LEU A 191 5.56 17.15 -22.01
C LEU A 191 4.30 16.41 -21.55
N VAL A 192 3.14 17.05 -21.69
CA VAL A 192 1.85 16.53 -21.25
C VAL A 192 0.76 16.84 -22.30
N MET A 193 -0.32 16.07 -22.25
CA MET A 193 -1.58 16.41 -22.91
C MET A 193 -2.20 17.68 -22.30
N SER A 194 -3.24 18.23 -22.92
CA SER A 194 -3.91 19.41 -22.37
C SER A 194 -4.58 19.11 -21.02
N HIS A 195 -4.78 20.15 -20.20
CA HIS A 195 -5.50 20.01 -18.93
C HIS A 195 -6.92 19.44 -19.14
N LYS A 196 -7.64 19.93 -20.16
CA LYS A 196 -8.97 19.44 -20.54
C LYS A 196 -8.94 17.95 -20.92
N TRP A 197 -7.97 17.53 -21.75
CA TRP A 197 -7.82 16.12 -22.09
C TRP A 197 -7.58 15.27 -20.84
N THR A 198 -6.72 15.75 -19.95
CA THR A 198 -6.37 15.03 -18.72
C THR A 198 -7.57 14.91 -17.79
N ALA A 199 -8.36 15.97 -17.61
CA ALA A 199 -9.60 15.91 -16.83
C ALA A 199 -10.59 14.88 -17.41
N ASN A 200 -10.76 14.84 -18.73
CA ASN A 200 -11.58 13.84 -19.40
C ASN A 200 -11.02 12.42 -19.23
N ALA A 201 -9.70 12.27 -19.25
CA ALA A 201 -9.04 10.99 -19.02
C ALA A 201 -9.32 10.45 -17.61
N PHE A 202 -9.21 11.28 -16.56
CA PHE A 202 -9.59 10.90 -15.20
C PHE A 202 -11.07 10.52 -15.09
N ALA A 203 -11.97 11.26 -15.73
CA ALA A 203 -13.39 10.90 -15.78
C ALA A 203 -13.61 9.55 -16.47
N SER A 204 -12.86 9.24 -17.53
CA SER A 204 -12.92 7.94 -18.20
C SER A 204 -12.39 6.81 -17.32
N ILE A 205 -11.22 7.00 -16.70
CA ILE A 205 -10.62 6.04 -15.76
C ILE A 205 -11.58 5.76 -14.59
N SER A 206 -12.18 6.81 -14.02
CA SER A 206 -13.15 6.68 -12.93
C SER A 206 -14.38 5.88 -13.36
N ARG A 207 -14.95 6.16 -14.54
CA ARG A 207 -16.09 5.38 -15.07
C ARG A 207 -15.73 3.92 -15.32
N ASN A 208 -14.57 3.64 -15.90
CA ASN A 208 -14.11 2.28 -16.14
C ASN A 208 -13.91 1.53 -14.82
N ALA A 209 -13.26 2.15 -13.83
CA ALA A 209 -13.09 1.59 -12.50
C ALA A 209 -14.45 1.27 -11.86
N SER A 210 -15.46 2.14 -11.98
CA SER A 210 -16.81 1.87 -11.49
C SER A 210 -17.48 0.69 -12.20
N LEU A 211 -17.28 0.53 -13.51
CA LEU A 211 -17.79 -0.63 -14.26
C LEU A 211 -17.12 -1.93 -13.80
N ASP A 212 -15.80 -1.90 -13.59
CA ASP A 212 -15.03 -3.04 -13.10
C ASP A 212 -15.45 -3.42 -11.68
N THR A 213 -15.64 -2.45 -10.78
CA THR A 213 -16.18 -2.66 -9.42
C THR A 213 -17.54 -3.36 -9.46
N ARG A 214 -18.47 -2.85 -10.27
CA ARG A 214 -19.81 -3.45 -10.40
C ARG A 214 -19.78 -4.85 -11.00
N LYS A 215 -18.83 -5.10 -11.91
CA LYS A 215 -18.60 -6.44 -12.46
C LYS A 215 -18.09 -7.39 -11.37
N ALA A 216 -17.08 -6.99 -10.62
CA ALA A 216 -16.48 -7.80 -9.56
C ALA A 216 -17.51 -8.15 -8.47
N ILE A 217 -18.29 -7.17 -8.01
CA ILE A 217 -19.37 -7.35 -7.02
C ILE A 217 -20.40 -8.40 -7.47
N ARG A 218 -20.76 -8.42 -8.76
CA ARG A 218 -21.71 -9.41 -9.30
C ARG A 218 -21.13 -10.82 -9.44
N GLU A 219 -19.82 -10.93 -9.64
CA GLU A 219 -19.17 -12.21 -9.95
C GLU A 219 -18.63 -12.91 -8.70
N PHE A 220 -18.29 -12.14 -7.67
CA PHE A 220 -17.51 -12.59 -6.52
C PHE A 220 -18.13 -12.14 -5.18
N PRO A 221 -17.98 -12.96 -4.11
CA PRO A 221 -18.33 -12.53 -2.76
C PRO A 221 -17.51 -11.31 -2.36
N HIS A 222 -18.14 -10.41 -1.60
CA HIS A 222 -17.52 -9.14 -1.24
C HIS A 222 -18.00 -8.66 0.12
N PHE A 223 -17.28 -7.71 0.68
CA PHE A 223 -17.68 -6.97 1.88
C PHE A 223 -17.19 -5.53 1.78
N GLY A 224 -17.73 -4.64 2.61
CA GLY A 224 -17.45 -3.22 2.54
C GLY A 224 -16.75 -2.66 3.77
N SER A 225 -16.12 -1.51 3.60
CA SER A 225 -15.68 -0.66 4.69
C SER A 225 -15.82 0.81 4.29
N HIS A 226 -16.11 1.68 5.25
CA HIS A 226 -16.01 3.12 5.05
C HIS A 226 -15.40 3.82 6.26
N ASP A 227 -14.89 5.01 6.02
CA ASP A 227 -14.37 5.90 7.06
C ASP A 227 -14.50 7.37 6.60
N ASN A 228 -14.44 8.27 7.58
CA ASN A 228 -14.55 9.70 7.38
C ASN A 228 -13.30 10.29 6.73
N LEU A 229 -13.56 11.25 5.87
CA LEU A 229 -12.57 12.07 5.22
C LEU A 229 -12.78 13.52 5.63
N ASN A 230 -11.92 13.97 6.54
CA ASN A 230 -12.01 15.27 7.17
C ASN A 230 -10.92 16.21 6.63
N ILE A 231 -11.27 17.12 5.71
CA ILE A 231 -10.32 18.00 5.01
C ILE A 231 -10.39 19.43 5.58
N PRO A 232 -9.37 19.88 6.35
CA PRO A 232 -9.34 21.24 6.87
C PRO A 232 -8.88 22.23 5.79
N MET A 233 -9.79 23.05 5.29
CA MET A 233 -9.48 24.13 4.36
C MET A 233 -9.11 25.39 5.14
N ARG A 234 -7.80 25.62 5.25
CA ARG A 234 -7.25 26.75 6.00
C ARG A 234 -7.11 27.96 5.09
N VAL A 235 -7.63 29.09 5.54
CA VAL A 235 -7.42 30.38 4.87
C VAL A 235 -6.32 31.16 5.58
N PHE A 236 -5.43 31.79 4.81
CA PHE A 236 -4.26 32.51 5.35
C PHE A 236 -4.66 33.67 6.29
N SER A 237 -5.77 34.36 5.99
CA SER A 237 -6.35 35.39 6.84
C SER A 237 -7.85 35.16 6.92
N GLN A 238 -8.33 34.87 8.14
CA GLN A 238 -9.75 34.77 8.41
C GLN A 238 -10.41 36.14 8.32
N ARG A 239 -11.57 36.21 7.66
CA ARG A 239 -12.48 37.38 7.61
C ARG A 239 -13.90 36.87 7.75
N ILE A 240 -14.86 37.77 8.02
CA ILE A 240 -16.28 37.42 8.20
C ILE A 240 -16.82 36.56 7.04
N ALA A 241 -16.41 36.84 5.79
CA ALA A 241 -16.82 36.09 4.60
C ALA A 241 -15.80 35.02 4.14
N ASN A 242 -14.69 34.85 4.87
CA ASN A 242 -13.59 33.95 4.50
C ASN A 242 -13.04 33.31 5.77
N MET A 243 -13.76 32.32 6.30
CA MET A 243 -13.36 31.55 7.48
C MET A 243 -12.70 30.24 7.04
N ASN A 244 -11.99 29.59 7.98
CA ASN A 244 -11.64 28.20 7.77
C ASN A 244 -12.95 27.42 7.59
N HIS A 245 -13.02 26.58 6.57
CA HIS A 245 -14.10 25.62 6.44
C HIS A 245 -13.54 24.21 6.51
N PHE A 246 -14.39 23.28 6.89
CA PHE A 246 -14.01 21.90 7.10
C PHE A 246 -14.94 21.06 6.24
N ILE A 247 -14.37 20.33 5.29
CA ILE A 247 -15.13 19.42 4.44
C ILE A 247 -15.23 18.11 5.20
N ASN A 248 -16.46 17.75 5.59
CA ASN A 248 -16.79 16.44 6.12
C ASN A 248 -17.24 15.57 4.95
N ALA A 249 -16.35 14.70 4.50
CA ALA A 249 -16.61 13.74 3.45
C ALA A 249 -16.51 12.31 3.99
N SER A 250 -16.91 11.36 3.16
CA SER A 250 -16.83 9.93 3.45
C SER A 250 -16.31 9.20 2.21
N ALA A 251 -15.54 8.15 2.42
CA ALA A 251 -15.06 7.26 1.37
C ALA A 251 -15.23 5.82 1.79
N ALA A 252 -15.51 4.94 0.83
CA ALA A 252 -15.72 3.53 1.06
C ALA A 252 -14.84 2.69 0.13
N THR A 253 -14.51 1.47 0.56
CA THR A 253 -13.82 0.47 -0.23
C THR A 253 -14.58 -0.84 -0.16
N ILE A 254 -14.74 -1.49 -1.31
CA ILE A 254 -15.26 -2.85 -1.42
C ILE A 254 -14.09 -3.80 -1.61
N TYR A 255 -14.06 -4.87 -0.81
CA TYR A 255 -13.05 -5.91 -0.91
C TYR A 255 -13.65 -7.14 -1.56
N ILE A 256 -13.00 -7.64 -2.60
CA ILE A 256 -13.46 -8.78 -3.38
C ILE A 256 -12.71 -10.03 -2.92
N LEU A 257 -13.47 -11.09 -2.62
CA LEU A 257 -12.97 -12.36 -2.12
C LEU A 257 -12.89 -13.40 -3.25
N PRO A 258 -11.86 -14.27 -3.26
CA PRO A 258 -11.73 -15.30 -4.28
C PRO A 258 -12.84 -16.36 -4.18
N LYS A 259 -13.58 -16.60 -5.29
CA LYS A 259 -14.75 -17.48 -5.36
C LYS A 259 -14.50 -18.93 -4.92
N VAL A 260 -13.30 -19.45 -5.18
CA VAL A 260 -12.95 -20.87 -4.99
C VAL A 260 -12.99 -21.28 -3.50
N HIS A 261 -12.92 -20.32 -2.57
CA HIS A 261 -12.76 -20.61 -1.15
C HIS A 261 -13.87 -20.04 -0.27
N VAL A 262 -14.81 -19.28 -0.84
CA VAL A 262 -15.74 -18.45 -0.08
C VAL A 262 -17.13 -18.59 -0.68
N THR A 263 -17.87 -19.62 -0.29
CA THR A 263 -19.27 -19.79 -0.72
C THR A 263 -20.14 -19.97 0.50
N LEU A 264 -20.97 -18.95 0.79
CA LEU A 264 -22.01 -19.05 1.80
C LEU A 264 -23.23 -19.79 1.21
N PRO A 265 -23.96 -20.57 2.02
CA PRO A 265 -25.22 -21.16 1.62
C PRO A 265 -26.22 -20.09 1.13
N PRO A 266 -27.05 -20.37 0.11
CA PRO A 266 -28.08 -19.44 -0.35
C PRO A 266 -29.12 -19.08 0.71
N ASP A 267 -29.23 -19.84 1.80
CA ASP A 267 -30.15 -19.57 2.92
C ASP A 267 -29.47 -18.89 4.12
N ILE A 268 -28.22 -18.42 3.96
CA ILE A 268 -27.42 -17.91 5.08
C ILE A 268 -28.07 -16.73 5.81
N ALA A 269 -28.75 -15.84 5.08
CA ALA A 269 -29.44 -14.70 5.67
C ALA A 269 -30.53 -15.16 6.65
N GLN A 270 -31.34 -16.14 6.23
CA GLN A 270 -32.40 -16.70 7.07
C GLN A 270 -31.81 -17.45 8.28
N LYS A 271 -30.74 -18.25 8.07
CA LYS A 271 -30.05 -18.94 9.17
C LYS A 271 -29.51 -17.98 10.23
N VAL A 272 -28.91 -16.85 9.82
CA VAL A 272 -28.43 -15.82 10.75
C VAL A 272 -29.59 -15.21 11.54
N LEU A 273 -30.71 -14.91 10.89
CA LEU A 273 -31.90 -14.38 11.58
C LEU A 273 -32.49 -15.38 12.59
N ASP A 274 -32.59 -16.66 12.22
CA ASP A 274 -33.12 -17.71 13.09
C ASP A 274 -32.19 -17.97 14.28
N GLN A 275 -30.87 -18.03 14.03
CA GLN A 275 -29.87 -18.21 15.08
C GLN A 275 -29.83 -17.00 16.03
N ARG A 276 -29.97 -15.77 15.52
CA ARG A 276 -30.14 -14.55 16.34
C ARG A 276 -31.38 -14.61 17.22
N ARG A 277 -32.50 -15.04 16.66
CA ARG A 277 -33.76 -15.16 17.40
C ARG A 277 -33.64 -16.19 18.52
N GLU A 278 -32.94 -17.29 18.29
CA GLU A 278 -32.69 -18.28 19.32
C GLU A 278 -31.68 -17.78 20.36
N GLY A 279 -30.55 -17.25 19.90
CA GLY A 279 -29.46 -16.74 20.75
C GLY A 279 -29.85 -15.55 21.62
N SER A 280 -30.89 -14.78 21.23
CA SER A 280 -31.39 -13.67 22.05
C SER A 280 -32.28 -14.11 23.23
N LYS A 281 -32.69 -15.39 23.30
CA LYS A 281 -33.53 -15.90 24.40
C LYS A 281 -32.76 -16.14 25.69
N ALA A 282 -31.44 -16.30 25.62
CA ALA A 282 -30.58 -16.56 26.76
C ALA A 282 -29.48 -15.50 26.85
N HIS A 283 -29.07 -15.18 28.08
CA HIS A 283 -27.92 -14.32 28.30
C HIS A 283 -26.63 -15.06 27.94
N PHE A 284 -25.64 -14.31 27.44
CA PHE A 284 -24.29 -14.80 27.23
C PHE A 284 -23.72 -15.37 28.55
N PRO A 285 -23.24 -16.62 28.57
CA PRO A 285 -22.63 -17.20 29.77
C PRO A 285 -21.25 -16.57 29.98
N TRP A 286 -21.18 -15.47 30.72
CA TRP A 286 -19.94 -14.71 30.94
C TRP A 286 -18.87 -15.55 31.67
N GLU A 287 -19.29 -16.53 32.48
CA GLU A 287 -18.44 -17.54 33.11
C GLU A 287 -17.55 -18.26 32.09
N SER A 288 -18.06 -18.50 30.88
CA SER A 288 -17.31 -19.16 29.79
C SER A 288 -16.04 -18.43 29.35
N LEU A 289 -15.86 -17.17 29.76
CA LEU A 289 -14.69 -16.35 29.42
C LEU A 289 -13.55 -16.44 30.42
N TYR A 290 -13.82 -16.87 31.67
CA TYR A 290 -12.84 -16.78 32.75
C TYR A 290 -12.90 -17.90 33.79
N ALA A 291 -13.95 -18.71 33.82
CA ALA A 291 -14.06 -19.88 34.69
C ALA A 291 -13.07 -20.96 34.23
N ALA A 292 -11.85 -20.87 34.74
CA ALA A 292 -10.80 -21.84 34.48
C ALA A 292 -11.12 -23.17 35.17
N GLU A 293 -10.77 -24.28 34.52
CA GLU A 293 -10.99 -25.65 35.01
C GLU A 293 -12.47 -26.03 35.22
N ASP A 294 -13.39 -25.25 34.63
CA ASP A 294 -14.81 -25.56 34.63
C ASP A 294 -15.15 -26.60 33.54
N PRO A 295 -15.64 -27.80 33.87
CA PRO A 295 -16.00 -28.82 32.90
C PRO A 295 -17.06 -28.38 31.88
N ASP A 296 -17.88 -27.37 32.21
CA ASP A 296 -18.90 -26.84 31.31
C ASP A 296 -18.29 -25.94 30.21
N TYR A 297 -17.04 -25.47 30.38
CA TYR A 297 -16.38 -24.53 29.46
C TYR A 297 -14.94 -24.95 29.05
N PRO A 298 -14.73 -26.16 28.49
CA PRO A 298 -13.39 -26.67 28.15
C PRO A 298 -12.64 -25.82 27.10
N GLU A 299 -13.38 -25.09 26.25
CA GLU A 299 -12.84 -24.15 25.26
C GLU A 299 -12.07 -22.98 25.91
N CYS A 300 -12.48 -22.55 27.11
CA CYS A 300 -11.84 -21.48 27.87
C CYS A 300 -10.39 -21.86 28.23
N ASP A 301 -10.20 -23.05 28.80
CA ASP A 301 -8.89 -23.55 29.18
C ASP A 301 -7.99 -23.81 27.97
N ALA A 302 -8.58 -24.30 26.87
CA ALA A 302 -7.85 -24.50 25.62
C ALA A 302 -7.34 -23.16 25.05
N ALA A 303 -8.19 -22.13 24.99
CA ALA A 303 -7.80 -20.79 24.55
C ALA A 303 -6.73 -20.17 25.45
N ARG A 304 -6.89 -20.25 26.77
CA ARG A 304 -5.89 -19.76 27.76
C ARG A 304 -4.55 -20.47 27.58
N SER A 305 -4.56 -21.78 27.37
CA SER A 305 -3.36 -22.58 27.15
C SER A 305 -2.63 -22.19 25.86
N ARG A 306 -3.37 -21.97 24.76
CA ARG A 306 -2.81 -21.49 23.49
C ARG A 306 -2.20 -20.08 23.65
N VAL A 307 -2.90 -19.16 24.30
CA VAL A 307 -2.41 -17.79 24.56
C VAL A 307 -1.14 -17.81 25.40
N LEU A 308 -1.10 -18.62 26.47
CA LEU A 308 0.08 -18.78 27.31
C LEU A 308 1.26 -19.35 26.53
N ALA A 309 1.03 -20.35 25.68
CA ALA A 309 2.08 -20.92 24.82
C ALA A 309 2.65 -19.87 23.86
N GLN A 310 1.81 -19.01 23.28
CA GLN A 310 2.24 -17.91 22.41
C GLN A 310 3.02 -16.84 23.19
N HIS A 311 2.58 -16.48 24.39
CA HIS A 311 3.32 -15.54 25.26
C HIS A 311 4.71 -16.08 25.63
N ARG A 312 4.77 -17.34 26.06
CA ARG A 312 6.02 -18.05 26.33
C ARG A 312 6.96 -18.00 25.11
N TYR A 313 6.43 -18.31 23.93
CA TYR A 313 7.23 -18.26 22.71
C TYR A 313 7.65 -16.86 22.33
N GLN A 314 6.83 -15.83 22.55
CA GLN A 314 7.22 -14.43 22.29
C GLN A 314 8.44 -14.01 23.13
N ILE A 315 8.48 -14.39 24.41
CA ILE A 315 9.62 -14.12 25.31
C ILE A 315 10.87 -14.85 24.82
N LEU A 316 10.72 -16.10 24.37
CA LEU A 316 11.80 -16.88 23.78
C LEU A 316 12.29 -16.27 22.46
N ARG A 317 11.37 -15.83 21.60
CA ARG A 317 11.66 -15.24 20.29
C ARG A 317 12.54 -14.00 20.43
N PHE A 318 12.25 -13.12 21.38
CA PHE A 318 13.12 -11.97 21.68
C PHE A 318 14.57 -12.38 21.98
N LEU A 319 14.78 -13.46 22.75
CA LEU A 319 16.13 -13.98 22.99
C LEU A 319 16.76 -14.51 21.70
N LEU A 320 16.06 -15.38 20.97
CA LEU A 320 16.58 -16.06 19.78
C LEU A 320 16.86 -15.10 18.61
N GLU A 321 16.12 -14.00 18.50
CA GLU A 321 16.29 -12.96 17.49
C GLU A 321 17.30 -11.88 17.92
N SER A 322 17.75 -11.89 19.17
CA SER A 322 18.77 -10.96 19.64
C SER A 322 20.12 -11.16 18.91
N PRO A 323 20.93 -10.09 18.74
CA PRO A 323 22.26 -10.21 18.13
C PRO A 323 23.18 -11.24 18.80
N ALA A 324 23.05 -11.42 20.12
CA ALA A 324 23.83 -12.41 20.87
C ALA A 324 23.54 -13.85 20.43
N PHE A 325 22.32 -14.14 19.95
CA PHE A 325 21.86 -15.47 19.56
C PHE A 325 21.90 -15.72 18.04
N ALA A 326 22.46 -14.79 17.25
CA ALA A 326 22.53 -14.90 15.80
C ALA A 326 23.17 -16.22 15.30
N HIS A 327 24.09 -16.79 16.08
CA HIS A 327 24.78 -18.05 15.78
C HIS A 327 24.54 -19.15 16.81
N TYR A 328 23.42 -19.11 17.53
CA TYR A 328 23.10 -20.14 18.52
C TYR A 328 22.91 -21.51 17.86
N ARG A 329 23.79 -22.46 18.20
CA ARG A 329 23.91 -23.78 17.54
C ARG A 329 22.66 -24.66 17.58
N HIS A 330 21.78 -24.45 18.57
CA HIS A 330 20.61 -25.28 18.82
C HIS A 330 19.30 -24.56 18.51
N ARG A 331 19.33 -23.54 17.63
CA ARG A 331 18.16 -22.72 17.28
C ARG A 331 16.97 -23.56 16.78
N ASP A 332 17.24 -24.64 16.08
CA ASP A 332 16.23 -25.52 15.48
C ASP A 332 15.82 -26.69 16.40
N ASP A 333 16.22 -26.66 17.68
CA ASP A 333 15.79 -27.68 18.65
C ASP A 333 14.26 -27.63 18.84
N PRO A 334 13.55 -28.78 18.82
CA PRO A 334 12.10 -28.83 18.99
C PRO A 334 11.58 -28.18 20.28
N LEU A 335 12.38 -28.10 21.34
CA LEU A 335 12.02 -27.42 22.60
C LEU A 335 11.91 -25.90 22.45
N LEU A 336 12.50 -25.33 21.40
CA LEU A 336 12.51 -23.90 21.10
C LEU A 336 11.58 -23.53 19.95
N ALA A 337 10.86 -24.50 19.40
CA ALA A 337 9.96 -24.31 18.27
C ALA A 337 8.77 -23.43 18.62
N ALA A 338 8.24 -22.74 17.61
CA ALA A 338 6.99 -22.01 17.74
C ALA A 338 5.83 -22.96 18.10
N PRO A 339 4.93 -22.56 19.00
CA PRO A 339 3.69 -23.29 19.22
C PRO A 339 2.87 -23.33 17.93
N PRO A 340 2.04 -24.37 17.73
CA PRO A 340 1.20 -24.47 16.55
C PRO A 340 0.27 -23.26 16.45
N PRO A 341 -0.05 -22.81 15.23
CA PRO A 341 -1.07 -21.80 15.02
C PRO A 341 -2.45 -22.27 15.48
N THR A 342 -3.33 -21.33 15.83
CA THR A 342 -4.72 -21.67 16.17
C THR A 342 -5.57 -21.77 14.91
N ASP A 343 -5.61 -20.72 14.10
CA ASP A 343 -6.28 -20.73 12.79
C ASP A 343 -5.60 -19.75 11.83
N LEU A 344 -4.66 -20.25 11.02
CA LEU A 344 -3.96 -19.45 10.02
C LEU A 344 -4.78 -19.33 8.73
N LEU A 345 -4.94 -18.09 8.28
CA LEU A 345 -5.45 -17.78 6.96
C LEU A 345 -4.47 -18.26 5.88
N PRO A 346 -4.96 -18.67 4.71
CA PRO A 346 -4.09 -19.05 3.62
C PRO A 346 -3.40 -17.81 3.01
N CYS A 347 -2.21 -17.99 2.43
CA CYS A 347 -1.45 -16.92 1.76
C CYS A 347 -0.90 -17.44 0.44
N GLY A 348 -0.75 -16.56 -0.53
CA GLY A 348 -0.30 -16.88 -1.88
C GLY A 348 -0.87 -15.86 -2.89
N PRO A 349 -0.38 -15.85 -4.14
CA PRO A 349 -0.93 -15.00 -5.19
C PRO A 349 -2.46 -15.14 -5.38
N GLU A 350 -3.00 -16.34 -5.15
CA GLU A 350 -4.42 -16.68 -5.23
C GLU A 350 -5.26 -16.18 -4.05
N HIS A 351 -4.60 -15.75 -2.98
CA HIS A 351 -5.22 -15.20 -1.77
C HIS A 351 -5.02 -13.68 -1.64
N VAL A 352 -4.50 -13.03 -2.69
CA VAL A 352 -4.41 -11.57 -2.73
C VAL A 352 -5.82 -10.99 -2.77
N THR A 353 -6.13 -10.13 -1.80
CA THR A 353 -7.40 -9.42 -1.75
C THR A 353 -7.41 -8.33 -2.81
N GLU A 354 -8.44 -8.31 -3.66
CA GLU A 354 -8.68 -7.21 -4.57
C GLU A 354 -9.52 -6.13 -3.87
N GLN A 355 -9.17 -4.86 -4.11
CA GLN A 355 -9.86 -3.72 -3.49
C GLN A 355 -10.37 -2.75 -4.56
N HIS A 356 -11.59 -2.28 -4.35
CA HIS A 356 -12.28 -1.33 -5.21
C HIS A 356 -12.72 -0.11 -4.39
N ILE A 357 -12.03 1.01 -4.60
CA ILE A 357 -12.33 2.27 -3.92
C ILE A 357 -13.57 2.90 -4.58
N LEU A 358 -14.58 3.19 -3.77
CA LEU A 358 -15.78 3.91 -4.18
C LEU A 358 -15.51 5.42 -4.26
N GLN A 359 -16.30 6.13 -5.04
CA GLN A 359 -16.22 7.58 -5.17
C GLN A 359 -16.49 8.26 -3.81
N THR A 360 -15.56 9.13 -3.42
CA THR A 360 -15.69 10.00 -2.26
C THR A 360 -16.87 10.96 -2.40
N VAL A 361 -17.62 11.14 -1.32
CA VAL A 361 -18.79 12.04 -1.27
C VAL A 361 -18.69 12.98 -0.07
N GLU A 362 -19.13 14.23 -0.26
CA GLU A 362 -19.17 15.25 0.81
C GLU A 362 -20.41 15.05 1.71
N ILE A 363 -20.37 13.98 2.51
CA ILE A 363 -21.37 13.65 3.52
C ILE A 363 -20.67 13.26 4.81
N ASP A 364 -21.20 13.77 5.91
CA ASP A 364 -20.71 13.51 7.26
C ASP A 364 -21.31 12.23 7.85
N GLU A 365 -20.54 11.14 7.79
CA GLU A 365 -20.91 9.85 8.40
C GLU A 365 -21.08 9.90 9.92
N SER A 366 -20.56 10.91 10.62
CA SER A 366 -20.70 10.98 12.09
C SER A 366 -22.15 11.19 12.54
N THR A 367 -23.02 11.62 11.62
CA THR A 367 -24.45 11.84 11.83
C THR A 367 -25.29 10.64 11.36
N TYR A 368 -26.46 10.45 11.98
CA TYR A 368 -27.41 9.43 11.53
C TYR A 368 -27.95 9.69 10.12
N ASP A 369 -28.28 10.94 9.78
CA ASP A 369 -28.72 11.33 8.43
C ASP A 369 -27.64 11.05 7.37
N GLY A 370 -26.38 11.40 7.68
CA GLY A 370 -25.26 11.11 6.79
C GLY A 370 -25.05 9.61 6.60
N THR A 371 -24.97 8.84 7.69
CA THR A 371 -24.82 7.38 7.62
C THR A 371 -25.97 6.73 6.84
N ASP A 372 -27.20 7.17 7.04
CA ASP A 372 -28.38 6.67 6.33
C ASP A 372 -28.27 6.91 4.83
N ARG A 373 -27.98 8.15 4.42
CA ARG A 373 -27.77 8.50 3.00
C ARG A 373 -26.64 7.71 2.36
N LEU A 374 -25.57 7.44 3.11
CA LEU A 374 -24.44 6.66 2.65
C LEU A 374 -24.83 5.20 2.43
N CYS A 375 -25.38 4.54 3.46
CA CYS A 375 -25.63 3.10 3.45
C CYS A 375 -26.87 2.68 2.65
N ASN A 376 -27.94 3.48 2.66
CA ASN A 376 -29.22 3.13 2.00
C ASN A 376 -29.38 3.71 0.60
N LYS A 377 -28.39 4.48 0.12
CA LYS A 377 -28.43 5.05 -1.22
C LYS A 377 -27.08 5.04 -1.90
N ILE A 378 -26.13 5.82 -1.40
CA ILE A 378 -24.93 6.14 -2.17
C ILE A 378 -24.02 4.93 -2.37
N TRP A 379 -23.76 4.16 -1.33
CA TRP A 379 -22.93 2.95 -1.44
C TRP A 379 -23.59 1.91 -2.34
N LEU A 380 -24.89 1.67 -2.18
CA LEU A 380 -25.65 0.74 -3.02
C LEU A 380 -25.63 1.17 -4.50
N GLU A 381 -25.89 2.45 -4.80
CA GLU A 381 -25.84 3.01 -6.16
C GLU A 381 -24.45 2.87 -6.79
N GLN A 382 -23.38 3.13 -6.03
CA GLN A 382 -22.01 3.01 -6.52
C GLN A 382 -21.61 1.55 -6.74
N MET A 383 -22.01 0.65 -5.83
CA MET A 383 -21.88 -0.81 -5.96
C MET A 383 -22.70 -1.37 -7.15
N GLY A 384 -23.64 -0.59 -7.67
CA GLY A 384 -24.50 -0.98 -8.79
C GLY A 384 -25.65 -1.91 -8.39
N ILE A 385 -26.01 -1.92 -7.10
CA ILE A 385 -27.18 -2.60 -6.58
C ILE A 385 -28.42 -1.86 -7.10
N THR A 386 -29.27 -2.58 -7.82
CA THR A 386 -30.47 -2.02 -8.46
C THR A 386 -31.70 -2.14 -7.57
N GLU A 387 -32.75 -1.39 -7.90
CA GLU A 387 -34.05 -1.55 -7.23
C GLU A 387 -34.64 -2.96 -7.36
N ASP A 388 -34.33 -3.69 -8.44
CA ASP A 388 -34.77 -5.09 -8.58
C ASP A 388 -33.99 -6.04 -7.65
N ASP A 389 -32.70 -5.78 -7.43
CA ASP A 389 -31.90 -6.54 -6.46
C ASP A 389 -32.45 -6.35 -5.04
N LEU A 390 -32.76 -5.09 -4.67
CA LEU A 390 -33.38 -4.76 -3.39
C LEU A 390 -34.77 -5.36 -3.25
N ARG A 391 -35.59 -5.33 -4.31
CA ARG A 391 -36.88 -6.01 -4.34
C ARG A 391 -36.73 -7.52 -4.17
N GLY A 392 -35.69 -8.10 -4.78
CA GLY A 392 -35.32 -9.49 -4.62
C GLY A 392 -35.05 -9.87 -3.16
N LEU A 393 -34.39 -9.00 -2.39
CA LEU A 393 -34.20 -9.19 -0.95
C LEU A 393 -35.55 -9.20 -0.22
N VAL A 394 -36.40 -8.20 -0.48
CA VAL A 394 -37.73 -8.08 0.15
C VAL A 394 -38.62 -9.29 -0.17
N GLU A 395 -38.58 -9.79 -1.40
CA GLU A 395 -39.37 -10.93 -1.87
C GLU A 395 -38.74 -12.30 -1.49
N GLY A 396 -37.57 -12.30 -0.84
CA GLY A 396 -36.83 -13.51 -0.49
C GLY A 396 -36.27 -14.28 -1.70
N ARG A 397 -36.15 -13.63 -2.86
CA ARG A 397 -35.48 -14.17 -4.06
C ARG A 397 -33.96 -14.18 -3.93
N THR A 398 -33.41 -13.28 -3.14
CA THR A 398 -31.98 -13.18 -2.81
C THR A 398 -31.78 -13.16 -1.29
N ALA A 399 -30.63 -13.66 -0.84
CA ALA A 399 -30.27 -13.73 0.57
C ALA A 399 -28.82 -13.29 0.72
N GLU A 400 -28.64 -11.97 0.78
CA GLU A 400 -27.32 -11.36 0.90
C GLU A 400 -27.17 -10.74 2.29
N ILE A 401 -26.07 -11.05 2.95
CA ILE A 401 -25.61 -10.31 4.13
C ILE A 401 -24.34 -9.58 3.74
N LEU A 402 -24.37 -8.27 3.86
CA LEU A 402 -23.24 -7.40 3.58
C LEU A 402 -22.53 -7.06 4.88
N VAL A 403 -21.38 -7.71 5.11
CA VAL A 403 -20.49 -7.35 6.22
C VAL A 403 -19.90 -5.98 5.94
N TRP A 404 -20.00 -5.08 6.92
CA TRP A 404 -19.53 -3.72 6.80
C TRP A 404 -18.62 -3.35 7.96
N VAL A 405 -17.33 -3.17 7.66
CA VAL A 405 -16.30 -2.91 8.66
C VAL A 405 -16.02 -1.42 8.78
N GLY A 406 -15.90 -0.91 10.00
CA GLY A 406 -15.52 0.49 10.22
C GLY A 406 -14.96 0.71 11.61
N ASP A 407 -14.63 1.95 11.92
CA ASP A 407 -14.29 2.31 13.30
C ASP A 407 -15.51 2.12 14.24
N GLN A 408 -15.30 2.32 15.54
CA GLN A 408 -16.39 2.14 16.50
C GLN A 408 -17.58 3.09 16.24
N LEU A 409 -17.34 4.32 15.76
CA LEU A 409 -18.41 5.28 15.54
C LEU A 409 -19.25 4.89 14.31
N THR A 410 -18.61 4.49 13.21
CA THR A 410 -19.27 3.94 12.02
C THR A 410 -20.19 2.78 12.39
N VAL A 411 -19.66 1.81 13.13
CA VAL A 411 -20.42 0.62 13.57
C VAL A 411 -21.58 0.98 14.48
N GLU A 412 -21.36 1.89 15.44
CA GLU A 412 -22.40 2.41 16.33
C GLU A 412 -23.53 3.08 15.54
N ARG A 413 -23.20 3.86 14.51
CA ARG A 413 -24.20 4.54 13.67
C ARG A 413 -25.02 3.58 12.83
N ILE A 414 -24.39 2.61 12.16
CA ILE A 414 -25.10 1.58 11.38
C ILE A 414 -26.00 0.75 12.31
N ARG A 415 -25.46 0.26 13.42
CA ARG A 415 -26.23 -0.52 14.42
C ARG A 415 -27.37 0.31 15.00
N GLY A 416 -27.14 1.59 15.26
CA GLY A 416 -28.16 2.52 15.72
C GLY A 416 -29.28 2.72 14.70
N LEU A 417 -28.98 2.84 13.41
CA LEU A 417 -29.99 2.92 12.34
C LEU A 417 -30.84 1.66 12.28
N ILE A 418 -30.22 0.47 12.28
CA ILE A 418 -30.93 -0.82 12.34
C ILE A 418 -31.89 -0.86 13.53
N ARG A 419 -31.43 -0.41 14.71
CA ARG A 419 -32.27 -0.33 15.91
C ARG A 419 -33.38 0.70 15.81
N TYR A 420 -33.17 1.86 15.18
CA TYR A 420 -34.23 2.86 15.01
C TYR A 420 -35.29 2.42 14.01
N ARG A 421 -34.88 1.62 13.02
CA ARG A 421 -35.73 1.19 11.92
C ARG A 421 -36.34 -0.18 12.12
N TYR A 422 -36.21 -0.79 13.30
CA TYR A 422 -36.64 -2.18 13.53
C TYR A 422 -38.12 -2.46 13.21
N ASP A 423 -38.99 -1.44 13.27
CA ASP A 423 -40.42 -1.51 12.96
C ASP A 423 -40.76 -1.15 11.49
N ASP A 424 -39.77 -0.85 10.65
CA ASP A 424 -40.00 -0.54 9.23
C ASP A 424 -40.48 -1.79 8.45
N ILE A 425 -41.15 -1.54 7.33
CA ILE A 425 -42.06 -2.50 6.70
C ILE A 425 -41.30 -3.70 6.12
N ASN A 426 -40.10 -3.47 5.58
CA ASN A 426 -39.33 -4.49 4.88
C ASN A 426 -37.86 -4.50 5.29
N MET A 427 -37.17 -5.61 4.99
CA MET A 427 -35.79 -5.84 5.43
C MET A 427 -34.77 -4.83 4.89
N VAL A 428 -35.05 -4.21 3.74
CA VAL A 428 -34.16 -3.19 3.14
C VAL A 428 -34.29 -1.89 3.92
N GLU A 429 -35.51 -1.44 4.22
CA GLU A 429 -35.75 -0.25 5.04
C GLU A 429 -35.17 -0.43 6.45
N ARG A 430 -35.34 -1.61 7.05
CA ARG A 430 -34.76 -1.98 8.36
C ARG A 430 -33.23 -2.11 8.35
N MET A 431 -32.61 -2.18 7.18
CA MET A 431 -31.18 -2.44 7.00
C MET A 431 -30.73 -3.81 7.54
N ASP A 432 -31.62 -4.82 7.59
CA ASP A 432 -31.35 -6.14 8.17
C ASP A 432 -30.22 -6.90 7.46
N PHE A 433 -29.95 -6.54 6.19
CA PHE A 433 -28.91 -7.14 5.36
C PHE A 433 -27.49 -6.63 5.71
N TYR A 434 -27.35 -5.56 6.48
CA TYR A 434 -26.05 -5.08 6.93
C TYR A 434 -25.59 -5.82 8.20
N GLU A 435 -24.35 -6.31 8.18
CA GLU A 435 -23.67 -6.86 9.35
C GLU A 435 -22.51 -5.94 9.76
N PRO A 436 -22.75 -4.95 10.65
CA PRO A 436 -21.69 -4.03 11.04
C PRO A 436 -20.67 -4.72 11.97
N HIS A 437 -19.40 -4.50 11.69
CA HIS A 437 -18.27 -5.11 12.40
C HIS A 437 -17.17 -4.08 12.70
N PHE A 438 -16.62 -4.09 13.91
CA PHE A 438 -15.60 -3.13 14.28
C PHE A 438 -14.25 -3.45 13.62
N GLY A 439 -13.48 -2.41 13.37
CA GLY A 439 -12.14 -2.47 12.84
C GLY A 439 -11.09 -2.90 13.88
N TRP A 440 -10.36 -3.98 13.59
CA TRP A 440 -9.33 -4.51 14.49
C TRP A 440 -8.16 -3.55 14.68
N PHE A 441 -7.86 -2.67 13.73
CA PHE A 441 -6.79 -1.69 13.90
C PHE A 441 -7.14 -0.66 14.97
N HIS A 442 -8.33 -0.07 14.94
CA HIS A 442 -8.73 0.86 15.99
C HIS A 442 -8.90 0.19 17.36
N ALA A 443 -9.33 -1.08 17.42
CA ALA A 443 -9.30 -1.85 18.68
C ALA A 443 -7.87 -2.01 19.23
N THR A 444 -6.90 -2.24 18.34
CA THR A 444 -5.48 -2.32 18.70
C THR A 444 -4.94 -0.96 19.16
N MET A 445 -5.37 0.14 18.55
CA MET A 445 -5.06 1.50 19.01
C MET A 445 -5.62 1.76 20.41
N ALA A 446 -6.86 1.36 20.68
CA ALA A 446 -7.47 1.47 22.00
C ALA A 446 -6.68 0.67 23.04
N PHE A 447 -6.18 -0.52 22.69
CA PHE A 447 -5.34 -1.32 23.57
C PHE A 447 -4.00 -0.64 23.86
N ALA A 448 -3.29 -0.16 22.82
CA ALA A 448 -2.04 0.60 23.00
C ALA A 448 -2.24 1.85 23.88
N ASN A 449 -3.31 2.60 23.66
CA ASN A 449 -3.66 3.76 24.46
C ASN A 449 -3.98 3.40 25.91
N SER A 450 -4.65 2.27 26.13
CA SER A 450 -4.89 1.76 27.49
C SER A 450 -3.58 1.41 28.21
N LEU A 451 -2.61 0.79 27.53
CA LEU A 451 -1.27 0.52 28.08
C LEU A 451 -0.53 1.83 28.38
N HIS A 452 -0.57 2.78 27.45
CA HIS A 452 0.01 4.10 27.62
C HIS A 452 -0.55 4.79 28.87
N ALA A 453 -1.87 4.89 29.00
CA ALA A 453 -2.53 5.54 30.13
C ALA A 453 -2.16 4.92 31.49
N GLN A 454 -2.10 3.58 31.56
CA GLN A 454 -1.77 2.87 32.80
C GLN A 454 -0.29 2.98 33.19
N TYR A 455 0.61 2.92 32.20
CA TYR A 455 2.05 2.77 32.44
C TYR A 455 2.88 4.01 32.15
N LEU A 456 2.28 5.14 31.74
CA LEU A 456 3.01 6.37 31.41
C LEU A 456 3.93 6.82 32.56
N GLY A 457 3.36 7.01 33.75
CA GLY A 457 4.10 7.49 34.93
C GLY A 457 4.74 8.86 34.75
N THR A 458 5.88 9.08 35.42
CA THR A 458 6.62 10.36 35.44
C THR A 458 8.07 10.16 35.00
N SER A 459 8.77 11.26 34.70
CA SER A 459 10.21 11.27 34.37
C SER A 459 11.12 10.80 35.51
N ALA A 460 10.64 10.84 36.75
CA ALA A 460 11.35 10.36 37.93
C ALA A 460 11.03 8.90 38.27
N GLY A 461 9.93 8.36 37.74
CA GLY A 461 9.53 6.96 37.93
C GLY A 461 10.17 6.01 36.91
N ILE A 462 9.67 4.78 36.88
CA ILE A 462 10.15 3.67 36.02
C ILE A 462 9.08 3.28 34.99
N GLY A 463 8.25 4.26 34.57
CA GLY A 463 7.19 4.07 33.58
C GLY A 463 7.62 4.35 32.15
N LEU A 464 6.67 4.26 31.21
CA LEU A 464 6.90 4.50 29.78
C LEU A 464 7.46 5.90 29.50
N ARG A 465 7.07 6.92 30.29
CA ARG A 465 7.61 8.28 30.17
C ARG A 465 9.13 8.31 30.34
N LYS A 466 9.65 7.60 31.34
CA LYS A 466 11.09 7.48 31.54
C LYS A 466 11.76 6.81 30.34
N ALA A 467 11.19 5.71 29.87
CA ALA A 467 11.70 4.99 28.70
C ALA A 467 11.70 5.88 27.44
N PHE A 468 10.63 6.64 27.19
CA PHE A 468 10.55 7.56 26.05
C PHE A 468 11.62 8.65 26.12
N GLU A 469 11.85 9.25 27.30
CA GLU A 469 12.90 10.25 27.50
C GLU A 469 14.30 9.66 27.29
N THR A 470 14.56 8.47 27.86
CA THR A 470 15.85 7.77 27.70
C THR A 470 16.13 7.40 26.24
N LEU A 471 15.11 6.98 25.50
CA LEU A 471 15.22 6.64 24.07
C LEU A 471 15.14 7.87 23.14
N GLY A 472 14.94 9.07 23.67
CA GLY A 472 14.78 10.29 22.86
C GLY A 472 13.51 10.31 22.00
N ARG A 473 12.48 9.51 22.33
CA ARG A 473 11.21 9.45 21.60
C ARG A 473 10.35 10.69 21.92
N LYS A 474 10.02 11.47 20.89
CA LYS A 474 9.20 12.70 21.00
C LYS A 474 7.74 12.44 20.65
N GLY A 475 6.83 13.26 21.18
CA GLY A 475 5.40 13.20 20.86
C GLY A 475 4.61 12.11 21.57
N LEU A 476 5.21 11.36 22.51
CA LEU A 476 4.54 10.28 23.25
C LEU A 476 4.13 10.64 24.68
N MET A 477 4.35 11.90 25.11
CA MET A 477 4.07 12.31 26.50
C MET A 477 2.59 12.57 26.77
N LYS A 478 1.81 12.79 25.72
CA LYS A 478 0.37 13.00 25.78
C LYS A 478 -0.26 12.14 24.70
N GLN A 479 -1.34 11.45 25.06
CA GLN A 479 -2.11 10.69 24.09
C GLN A 479 -2.67 11.63 23.00
N GLU A 480 -2.46 11.25 21.75
CA GLU A 480 -3.04 11.92 20.60
C GLU A 480 -3.74 10.89 19.71
N THR A 481 -4.95 11.21 19.26
CA THR A 481 -5.74 10.34 18.39
C THR A 481 -5.47 10.58 16.90
N LYS A 482 -4.71 11.63 16.56
CA LYS A 482 -4.42 12.03 15.18
C LYS A 482 -2.93 11.96 14.90
N GLY A 483 -2.60 11.69 13.64
CA GLY A 483 -1.22 11.71 13.16
C GLY A 483 -0.43 10.46 13.55
N VAL A 484 0.88 10.62 13.74
CA VAL A 484 1.84 9.51 13.88
C VAL A 484 1.95 8.93 15.29
N PHE A 485 1.15 9.43 16.24
CA PHE A 485 1.22 9.03 17.66
C PHE A 485 1.15 7.52 17.85
N TYR A 486 0.14 6.86 17.26
CA TYR A 486 -0.03 5.41 17.39
C TYR A 486 1.16 4.65 16.82
N HIS A 487 1.66 5.01 15.63
CA HIS A 487 2.80 4.33 15.03
C HIS A 487 4.06 4.45 15.89
N HIS A 488 4.31 5.64 16.45
CA HIS A 488 5.43 5.85 17.37
C HIS A 488 5.24 5.09 18.70
N LEU A 489 4.00 4.94 19.16
CA LEU A 489 3.66 4.20 20.38
C LEU A 489 3.81 2.69 20.18
N ASP A 490 3.24 2.11 19.12
CA ASP A 490 3.36 0.68 18.76
C ASP A 490 4.84 0.28 18.71
N GLU A 491 5.66 1.02 17.95
CA GLU A 491 7.10 0.76 17.87
C GLU A 491 7.81 0.91 19.22
N ALA A 492 7.42 1.90 20.04
CA ALA A 492 7.99 2.06 21.38
C ALA A 492 7.63 0.89 22.31
N LEU A 493 6.38 0.42 22.26
CA LEU A 493 5.91 -0.73 23.03
C LEU A 493 6.66 -2.01 22.64
N TRP A 494 6.95 -2.22 21.36
CA TRP A 494 7.81 -3.31 20.89
C TRP A 494 9.23 -3.21 21.45
N HIS A 495 9.91 -2.08 21.27
CA HIS A 495 11.29 -1.91 21.74
C HIS A 495 11.40 -2.04 23.27
N ILE A 496 10.45 -1.45 24.00
CA ILE A 496 10.42 -1.49 25.46
C ILE A 496 10.11 -2.91 25.94
N GLY A 497 9.12 -3.58 25.33
CA GLY A 497 8.78 -4.96 25.67
C GLY A 497 9.96 -5.91 25.45
N GLU A 498 10.60 -5.86 24.29
CA GLU A 498 11.80 -6.63 23.97
C GLU A 498 12.91 -6.41 24.99
N ALA A 499 13.26 -5.15 25.26
CA ALA A 499 14.31 -4.81 26.22
C ALA A 499 14.00 -5.31 27.64
N HIS A 500 12.73 -5.24 28.08
CA HIS A 500 12.31 -5.77 29.38
C HIS A 500 12.50 -7.28 29.46
N PHE A 501 12.08 -8.04 28.44
CA PHE A 501 12.22 -9.50 28.46
C PHE A 501 13.68 -9.94 28.34
N LEU A 502 14.49 -9.28 27.52
CA LEU A 502 15.94 -9.52 27.47
C LEU A 502 16.63 -9.23 28.81
N SER A 503 16.18 -8.19 29.52
CA SER A 503 16.67 -7.90 30.88
C SER A 503 16.26 -8.99 31.88
N LEU A 504 15.02 -9.50 31.80
CA LEU A 504 14.56 -10.62 32.63
C LEU A 504 15.34 -11.91 32.36
N TRP A 505 15.75 -12.16 31.11
CA TRP A 505 16.65 -13.27 30.78
C TRP A 505 17.99 -13.20 31.51
N MET A 506 18.57 -12.01 31.60
CA MET A 506 19.82 -11.79 32.34
C MET A 506 19.62 -11.95 33.85
N GLU A 507 18.60 -11.30 34.40
CA GLU A 507 18.28 -11.31 35.83
C GLU A 507 18.00 -12.73 36.34
N VAL A 508 17.07 -13.45 35.69
CA VAL A 508 16.64 -14.79 36.16
C VAL A 508 17.74 -15.84 35.97
N ALA A 509 18.60 -15.69 34.95
CA ALA A 509 19.73 -16.57 34.75
C ALA A 509 20.96 -16.22 35.61
N GLY A 510 20.96 -15.06 36.27
CA GLY A 510 22.08 -14.55 37.07
C GLY A 510 23.31 -14.21 36.23
N VAL A 511 23.12 -13.68 35.02
CA VAL A 511 24.21 -13.29 34.11
C VAL A 511 24.20 -11.78 33.86
N ASN A 512 25.37 -11.21 33.62
CA ASN A 512 25.51 -9.77 33.36
C ASN A 512 25.48 -9.41 31.87
N ASP A 513 25.50 -10.41 30.99
CA ASP A 513 25.53 -10.23 29.54
C ASP A 513 24.77 -11.37 28.84
N LEU A 514 23.94 -11.03 27.86
CA LEU A 514 23.12 -11.99 27.10
C LEU A 514 23.95 -13.07 26.40
N SER A 515 25.18 -12.75 25.95
CA SER A 515 26.04 -13.72 25.27
C SER A 515 26.42 -14.91 26.15
N GLN A 516 26.36 -14.78 27.48
CA GLN A 516 26.61 -15.89 28.40
C GLN A 516 25.53 -16.98 28.29
N LEU A 517 24.30 -16.61 27.91
CA LEU A 517 23.20 -17.55 27.71
C LEU A 517 23.39 -18.45 26.47
N VAL A 518 24.22 -18.05 25.50
CA VAL A 518 24.52 -18.83 24.28
C VAL A 518 25.17 -20.17 24.62
N SER A 519 25.84 -20.26 25.79
CA SER A 519 26.43 -21.51 26.28
C SER A 519 25.40 -22.51 26.81
N LYS A 520 24.20 -22.05 27.20
CA LYS A 520 23.13 -22.89 27.76
C LYS A 520 22.52 -23.80 26.70
N THR A 521 22.13 -24.99 27.13
CA THR A 521 21.35 -25.95 26.33
C THR A 521 19.89 -25.48 26.18
N PRO A 522 19.16 -25.97 25.17
CA PRO A 522 17.73 -25.67 25.00
C PRO A 522 16.91 -25.94 26.27
N ARG A 523 17.19 -27.04 26.97
CA ARG A 523 16.50 -27.39 28.23
C ARG A 523 16.77 -26.39 29.35
N GLU A 524 17.99 -25.88 29.47
CA GLU A 524 18.32 -24.85 30.45
C GLU A 524 17.67 -23.51 30.11
N LEU A 525 17.59 -23.15 28.82
CA LEU A 525 16.87 -21.96 28.38
C LEU A 525 15.38 -22.08 28.68
N VAL A 526 14.76 -23.22 28.40
CA VAL A 526 13.36 -23.52 28.73
C VAL A 526 13.12 -23.37 30.24
N HIS A 527 14.02 -23.85 31.10
CA HIS A 527 13.90 -23.70 32.56
C HIS A 527 13.97 -22.24 33.03
N VAL A 528 14.84 -21.43 32.42
CA VAL A 528 14.90 -19.99 32.69
C VAL A 528 13.62 -19.30 32.20
N LEU A 529 13.14 -19.67 31.01
CA LEU A 529 11.88 -19.17 30.43
C LEU A 529 10.68 -19.50 31.33
N ASP A 530 10.59 -20.72 31.86
CA ASP A 530 9.56 -21.14 32.80
C ASP A 530 9.51 -20.17 33.99
N LYS A 531 10.66 -19.90 34.60
CA LYS A 531 10.77 -18.96 35.71
C LYS A 531 10.36 -17.53 35.34
N ILE A 532 10.79 -17.04 34.16
CA ILE A 532 10.39 -15.71 33.69
C ILE A 532 8.86 -15.63 33.59
N VAL A 533 8.22 -16.62 32.97
CA VAL A 533 6.76 -16.64 32.82
C VAL A 533 6.08 -16.73 34.18
N THR A 534 6.48 -17.68 35.03
CA THR A 534 5.79 -17.94 36.29
C THR A 534 6.01 -16.86 37.34
N GLU A 535 7.19 -16.24 37.39
CA GLU A 535 7.57 -15.30 38.45
C GLU A 535 7.55 -13.83 38.02
N HIS A 536 7.59 -13.54 36.72
CA HIS A 536 7.76 -12.17 36.21
C HIS A 536 6.78 -11.73 35.11
N ALA A 537 6.00 -12.63 34.52
CA ALA A 537 5.10 -12.29 33.41
C ALA A 537 3.75 -13.04 33.48
N SER A 538 3.21 -13.22 34.69
CA SER A 538 1.91 -13.85 34.92
C SER A 538 1.05 -13.10 35.94
N LEU A 539 -0.27 -13.24 35.81
CA LEU A 539 -1.24 -12.71 36.78
C LEU A 539 -1.03 -13.30 38.17
N GLU A 540 -0.63 -14.56 38.25
CA GLU A 540 -0.32 -15.22 39.53
C GLU A 540 0.90 -14.57 40.22
N ALA A 541 1.92 -14.17 39.47
CA ALA A 541 3.03 -13.40 40.03
C ALA A 541 2.58 -12.04 40.58
N VAL A 542 1.68 -11.35 39.86
CA VAL A 542 1.07 -10.11 40.35
C VAL A 542 0.27 -10.35 41.63
N HIS A 543 -0.52 -11.44 41.67
CA HIS A 543 -1.32 -11.79 42.85
C HIS A 543 -0.44 -12.07 44.07
N ARG A 544 0.63 -12.87 43.92
CA ARG A 544 1.61 -13.14 44.99
C ARG A 544 2.23 -11.87 45.56
N LEU A 545 2.47 -10.84 44.74
CA LEU A 545 2.97 -9.54 45.21
C LEU A 545 1.87 -8.71 45.89
N ASN A 546 0.62 -8.81 45.43
CA ASN A 546 -0.52 -8.09 45.99
C ASN A 546 -0.99 -8.62 47.35
N VAL A 547 -0.70 -9.87 47.71
CA VAL A 547 -1.03 -10.42 49.04
C VAL A 547 -0.02 -10.04 50.12
N LEU A 548 1.17 -9.57 49.73
CA LEU A 548 2.17 -9.05 50.66
C LEU A 548 1.68 -7.74 51.31
N THR A 549 2.13 -7.50 52.55
CA THR A 549 1.86 -6.23 53.22
C THR A 549 2.53 -5.07 52.46
N PRO A 550 1.99 -3.84 52.49
CA PRO A 550 2.58 -2.70 51.77
C PRO A 550 4.04 -2.41 52.12
N GLY A 551 4.49 -2.74 53.34
CA GLY A 551 5.88 -2.55 53.76
C GLY A 551 6.86 -3.58 53.19
N ASP A 552 6.37 -4.78 52.89
CA ASP A 552 7.17 -5.89 52.34
C ASP A 552 7.06 -6.01 50.81
N ARG A 553 6.21 -5.19 50.21
CA ARG A 553 5.92 -5.22 48.77
C ARG A 553 6.91 -4.34 48.02
N ASP A 554 7.68 -4.98 47.14
CA ASP A 554 8.46 -4.27 46.13
C ASP A 554 7.51 -3.71 45.05
N GLU A 555 7.17 -2.43 45.18
CA GLU A 555 6.28 -1.73 44.23
C GLU A 555 6.89 -1.60 42.83
N VAL A 556 8.23 -1.52 42.73
CA VAL A 556 8.91 -1.47 41.42
C VAL A 556 8.76 -2.80 40.72
N LYS A 557 9.12 -3.89 41.40
CA LYS A 557 8.94 -5.25 40.87
C LYS A 557 7.48 -5.49 40.50
N ARG A 558 6.54 -5.13 41.37
CA ARG A 558 5.10 -5.26 41.08
C ARG A 558 4.71 -4.55 39.79
N GLN A 559 5.10 -3.30 39.60
CA GLN A 559 4.80 -2.56 38.39
C GLN A 559 5.43 -3.19 37.14
N THR A 560 6.67 -3.66 37.23
CA THR A 560 7.37 -4.35 36.13
C THR A 560 6.69 -5.66 35.75
N VAL A 561 6.28 -6.47 36.73
CA VAL A 561 5.56 -7.73 36.49
C VAL A 561 4.18 -7.47 35.87
N MET A 562 3.48 -6.43 36.32
CA MET A 562 2.21 -6.01 35.72
C MET A 562 2.41 -5.60 34.25
N PHE A 563 3.39 -4.75 33.96
CA PHE A 563 3.69 -4.34 32.58
C PHE A 563 4.07 -5.52 31.69
N ALA A 564 4.96 -6.41 32.16
CA ALA A 564 5.37 -7.60 31.43
C ALA A 564 4.18 -8.54 31.13
N THR A 565 3.24 -8.66 32.08
CA THR A 565 2.02 -9.45 31.88
C THR A 565 1.08 -8.81 30.86
N ASP A 566 0.87 -7.49 30.93
CA ASP A 566 -0.09 -6.76 30.11
C ASP A 566 0.40 -6.48 28.69
N ILE A 567 1.71 -6.40 28.46
CA ILE A 567 2.29 -6.13 27.13
C ILE A 567 2.22 -7.36 26.22
N LEU A 568 2.31 -8.58 26.78
CA LEU A 568 2.33 -9.82 25.99
C LEU A 568 1.08 -10.03 25.13
N PRO A 569 -0.17 -9.85 25.65
CA PRO A 569 -1.36 -9.94 24.81
C PRO A 569 -1.39 -8.92 23.67
N TYR A 570 -0.85 -7.71 23.88
CA TYR A 570 -0.77 -6.68 22.83
C TYR A 570 0.18 -7.11 21.70
N LEU A 571 1.39 -7.57 22.05
CA LEU A 571 2.36 -8.08 21.09
C LEU A 571 1.82 -9.33 20.37
N ASN A 572 1.13 -10.21 21.09
CA ASN A 572 0.48 -11.40 20.56
C ASN A 572 -0.59 -11.02 19.53
N LEU A 573 -1.47 -10.06 19.83
CA LEU A 573 -2.50 -9.59 18.91
C LEU A 573 -1.89 -8.99 17.64
N ARG A 574 -0.88 -8.11 17.78
CA ARG A 574 -0.18 -7.49 16.64
C ARG A 574 0.46 -8.54 15.73
N ASP A 575 1.14 -9.53 16.31
CA ASP A 575 1.78 -10.60 15.57
C ASP A 575 0.74 -11.53 14.90
N ALA A 576 -0.32 -11.90 15.61
CA ALA A 576 -1.42 -12.71 15.08
C ALA A 576 -2.09 -12.03 13.86
N MET A 577 -2.38 -10.74 13.95
CA MET A 577 -2.92 -9.97 12.82
C MET A 577 -1.95 -9.95 11.64
N ARG A 578 -0.66 -9.71 11.88
CA ARG A 578 0.37 -9.66 10.83
C ARG A 578 0.49 -10.97 10.06
N ILE A 579 0.42 -12.11 10.76
CA ILE A 579 0.55 -13.44 10.15
C ILE A 579 -0.79 -14.05 9.68
N GLY A 580 -1.90 -13.39 9.98
CA GLY A 580 -3.25 -13.87 9.70
C GLY A 580 -3.66 -15.07 10.56
N ASP A 581 -3.32 -15.11 11.86
CA ASP A 581 -3.85 -16.13 12.79
C ASP A 581 -5.11 -15.61 13.49
N VAL A 582 -6.26 -15.79 12.84
CA VAL A 582 -7.55 -15.30 13.34
C VAL A 582 -8.03 -16.08 14.56
N GLY A 583 -7.54 -17.31 14.74
CA GLY A 583 -7.80 -18.09 15.95
C GLY A 583 -7.15 -17.47 17.18
N ARG A 584 -5.87 -17.04 17.07
CA ARG A 584 -5.19 -16.28 18.13
C ARG A 584 -5.88 -14.95 18.43
N MET A 585 -6.40 -14.28 17.40
CA MET A 585 -7.18 -13.04 17.59
C MET A 585 -8.46 -13.30 18.42
N GLU A 586 -9.20 -14.38 18.12
CA GLU A 586 -10.37 -14.78 18.90
C GLU A 586 -10.01 -15.16 20.35
N ASP A 587 -8.96 -15.96 20.53
CA ASP A 587 -8.49 -16.39 21.87
C ASP A 587 -8.14 -15.20 22.79
N LEU A 588 -7.81 -14.04 22.20
CA LEU A 588 -7.49 -12.81 22.93
C LEU A 588 -8.70 -11.93 23.26
N LEU A 589 -9.89 -12.20 22.70
CA LEU A 589 -11.10 -11.41 22.97
C LEU A 589 -11.45 -11.28 24.47
N PRO A 590 -11.38 -12.34 25.31
CA PRO A 590 -11.60 -12.19 26.75
C PRO A 590 -10.60 -11.23 27.39
N THR A 591 -9.33 -11.28 26.97
CA THR A 591 -8.28 -10.39 27.49
C THR A 591 -8.56 -8.94 27.11
N LEU A 592 -8.97 -8.70 25.86
CA LEU A 592 -9.37 -7.37 25.38
C LEU A 592 -10.60 -6.85 26.14
N LEU A 593 -11.60 -7.71 26.39
CA LEU A 593 -12.80 -7.34 27.13
C LEU A 593 -12.45 -6.80 28.52
N PHE A 594 -11.70 -7.58 29.31
CA PHE A 594 -11.31 -7.17 30.65
C PHE A 594 -10.40 -5.94 30.64
N ARG A 595 -9.50 -5.83 29.66
CA ARG A 595 -8.65 -4.66 29.48
C ARG A 595 -9.46 -3.40 29.24
N PHE A 596 -10.43 -3.43 28.32
CA PHE A 596 -11.23 -2.25 27.98
C PHE A 596 -12.22 -1.88 29.08
N ALA A 597 -12.83 -2.88 29.72
CA ALA A 597 -13.73 -2.67 30.86
C ALA A 597 -13.01 -2.00 32.03
N GLY A 598 -11.81 -2.49 32.41
CA GLY A 598 -11.00 -1.90 33.47
C GLY A 598 -10.28 -0.62 33.07
N GLY A 599 -9.94 -0.46 31.78
CA GLY A 599 -9.17 0.65 31.24
C GLY A 599 -9.97 1.86 30.77
N SER A 600 -11.24 1.99 31.20
CA SER A 600 -12.14 3.10 30.82
C SER A 600 -12.35 3.27 29.30
N ASN A 601 -12.47 2.16 28.56
CA ASN A 601 -12.79 2.16 27.12
C ASN A 601 -14.17 1.54 26.84
N PRO A 602 -15.29 2.11 27.37
CA PRO A 602 -16.60 1.45 27.36
C PRO A 602 -17.15 1.19 25.94
N LYS A 603 -16.78 2.03 24.98
CA LYS A 603 -17.13 1.86 23.57
C LYS A 603 -16.57 0.54 23.01
N TYR A 604 -15.28 0.30 23.18
CA TYR A 604 -14.66 -0.97 22.75
C TYR A 604 -15.02 -2.14 23.67
N THR A 605 -15.36 -1.92 24.93
CA THR A 605 -15.98 -2.97 25.77
C THR A 605 -17.26 -3.49 25.12
N ILE A 606 -18.14 -2.59 24.66
CA ILE A 606 -19.38 -2.96 23.96
C ILE A 606 -19.07 -3.70 22.65
N GLU A 607 -18.12 -3.21 21.84
CA GLU A 607 -17.78 -3.89 20.57
C GLU A 607 -17.24 -5.31 20.76
N ILE A 608 -16.44 -5.56 21.80
CA ILE A 608 -15.97 -6.91 22.13
C ILE A 608 -17.12 -7.80 22.64
N LEU A 609 -18.03 -7.26 23.46
CA LEU A 609 -19.21 -8.00 23.92
C LEU A 609 -20.13 -8.37 22.76
N GLU A 610 -20.41 -7.42 21.86
CA GLU A 610 -21.19 -7.63 20.65
C GLU A 610 -20.55 -8.72 19.78
N LEU A 611 -19.23 -8.72 19.62
CA LEU A 611 -18.54 -9.76 18.87
C LEU A 611 -18.61 -11.13 19.56
N LEU A 612 -18.39 -11.21 20.87
CA LEU A 612 -18.47 -12.47 21.62
C LEU A 612 -19.88 -13.08 21.55
N GLN A 613 -20.91 -12.26 21.74
CA GLN A 613 -22.30 -12.66 21.57
C GLN A 613 -22.56 -13.19 20.16
N LYS A 614 -22.08 -12.49 19.13
CA LYS A 614 -22.19 -12.91 17.73
C LYS A 614 -21.51 -14.25 17.46
N LEU A 615 -20.25 -14.40 17.88
CA LEU A 615 -19.44 -15.61 17.64
C LEU A 615 -19.99 -16.86 18.35
N LYS A 616 -20.56 -16.70 19.54
CA LYS A 616 -20.97 -17.84 20.39
C LYS A 616 -22.46 -18.16 20.31
N CYS A 617 -23.31 -17.16 20.07
CA CYS A 617 -24.76 -17.31 20.22
C CYS A 617 -25.56 -16.98 18.95
N GLU A 618 -25.15 -15.99 18.16
CA GLU A 618 -26.01 -15.43 17.11
C GLU A 618 -25.64 -15.82 15.68
N TRP A 619 -24.39 -16.14 15.40
CA TRP A 619 -23.96 -16.53 14.06
C TRP A 619 -23.94 -18.05 13.89
N PRO A 620 -24.54 -18.58 12.81
CA PRO A 620 -24.34 -19.97 12.44
C PRO A 620 -22.85 -20.20 12.08
N PRO A 621 -22.32 -21.43 12.26
CA PRO A 621 -20.90 -21.71 12.07
C PRO A 621 -20.33 -21.25 10.72
N GLU A 622 -21.09 -21.40 9.64
CA GLU A 622 -20.66 -21.03 8.28
C GLU A 622 -20.46 -19.51 8.15
N PHE A 623 -21.36 -18.70 8.73
CA PHE A 623 -21.24 -17.24 8.70
C PHE A 623 -20.16 -16.75 9.67
N ARG A 624 -20.05 -17.39 10.84
CA ARG A 624 -19.00 -17.12 11.81
C ARG A 624 -17.62 -17.29 11.17
N ASP A 625 -17.40 -18.42 10.49
CA ASP A 625 -16.12 -18.69 9.84
C ASP A 625 -15.88 -17.76 8.66
N PHE A 626 -16.93 -17.37 7.92
CA PHE A 626 -16.83 -16.37 6.87
C PHE A 626 -16.32 -15.02 7.40
N VAL A 627 -16.96 -14.47 8.45
CA VAL A 627 -16.57 -13.18 9.02
C VAL A 627 -15.14 -13.24 9.57
N ARG A 628 -14.82 -14.27 10.36
CA ARG A 628 -13.49 -14.45 10.97
C ARG A 628 -12.40 -14.53 9.92
N ARG A 629 -12.60 -15.36 8.89
CA ARG A 629 -11.55 -15.71 7.93
C ARG A 629 -11.41 -14.72 6.77
N HIS A 630 -12.44 -13.94 6.49
CA HIS A 630 -12.46 -13.10 5.30
C HIS A 630 -12.75 -11.61 5.55
N CYS A 631 -13.30 -11.25 6.71
CA CYS A 631 -13.70 -9.85 6.98
C CYS A 631 -12.89 -9.18 8.10
N TRP A 632 -12.04 -9.91 8.85
CA TRP A 632 -11.18 -9.32 9.88
C TRP A 632 -9.91 -8.70 9.31
N LEU A 633 -9.31 -9.39 8.32
CA LEU A 633 -8.01 -9.06 7.75
C LEU A 633 -8.06 -9.19 6.23
N VAL A 634 -7.24 -8.39 5.55
CA VAL A 634 -6.99 -8.44 4.10
C VAL A 634 -5.50 -8.58 3.83
N ASN A 635 -5.14 -9.10 2.66
CA ASN A 635 -3.74 -9.29 2.28
C ASN A 635 -3.51 -8.88 0.82
N PHE A 636 -2.87 -7.73 0.61
CA PHE A 636 -2.59 -7.20 -0.73
C PHE A 636 -1.31 -7.75 -1.36
N THR A 637 -0.50 -8.47 -0.58
CA THR A 637 0.83 -8.94 -1.03
C THR A 637 0.88 -10.43 -1.30
N GLY A 638 -0.07 -11.19 -0.78
CA GLY A 638 -0.06 -12.66 -0.76
C GLY A 638 1.00 -13.25 0.18
N LYS A 639 1.78 -12.43 0.90
CA LYS A 639 2.83 -12.90 1.83
C LYS A 639 2.24 -13.22 3.19
N ARG A 640 2.87 -14.17 3.91
CA ARG A 640 2.45 -14.58 5.25
C ARG A 640 2.40 -13.40 6.23
N ASP A 641 3.35 -12.48 6.16
CA ASP A 641 3.44 -11.30 7.03
C ASP A 641 2.77 -10.04 6.46
N GLY A 642 1.96 -10.20 5.41
CA GLY A 642 1.33 -9.10 4.67
C GLY A 642 -0.13 -8.82 5.03
N PHE A 643 -0.66 -9.45 6.08
CA PHE A 643 -2.04 -9.21 6.51
C PHE A 643 -2.17 -7.88 7.25
N VAL A 644 -3.27 -7.17 6.98
CA VAL A 644 -3.63 -5.91 7.63
C VAL A 644 -5.11 -5.93 8.02
N ALA A 645 -5.46 -5.22 9.09
CA ALA A 645 -6.88 -5.03 9.43
C ALA A 645 -7.59 -4.22 8.34
N VAL A 646 -8.87 -4.52 8.12
CA VAL A 646 -9.67 -3.86 7.09
C VAL A 646 -9.75 -2.34 7.27
N ASP A 647 -9.95 -1.87 8.50
CA ASP A 647 -10.03 -0.44 8.81
C ASP A 647 -8.68 0.27 8.66
N MET A 648 -7.56 -0.45 8.82
CA MET A 648 -6.23 0.07 8.46
C MET A 648 -6.04 0.18 6.95
N ALA A 649 -6.54 -0.80 6.20
CA ALA A 649 -6.53 -0.75 4.73
C ALA A 649 -7.38 0.41 4.21
N GLN A 650 -8.54 0.64 4.83
CA GLN A 650 -9.38 1.80 4.54
C GLN A 650 -8.65 3.12 4.84
N GLU A 651 -7.97 3.24 5.99
CA GLU A 651 -7.16 4.43 6.32
C GLU A 651 -6.05 4.68 5.28
N HIS A 652 -5.40 3.62 4.78
CA HIS A 652 -4.42 3.75 3.69
C HIS A 652 -5.05 4.32 2.40
N ASN A 653 -6.24 3.84 2.03
CA ASN A 653 -6.93 4.30 0.81
C ASN A 653 -7.34 5.78 0.92
N ILE A 654 -7.77 6.24 2.09
CA ILE A 654 -8.19 7.63 2.28
C ILE A 654 -7.03 8.58 2.56
N LYS A 655 -5.88 8.08 3.03
CA LYS A 655 -4.69 8.90 3.31
C LYS A 655 -4.24 9.69 2.09
N ASP A 656 -4.26 9.08 0.90
CA ASP A 656 -3.86 9.76 -0.33
C ASP A 656 -4.85 10.87 -0.72
N ILE A 657 -6.13 10.72 -0.35
CA ILE A 657 -7.17 11.73 -0.53
C ILE A 657 -7.07 12.86 0.51
N LYS A 658 -6.60 12.57 1.73
CA LYS A 658 -6.38 13.56 2.81
C LYS A 658 -5.23 14.54 2.49
N VAL A 659 -4.28 14.13 1.63
CA VAL A 659 -3.04 14.88 1.35
C VAL A 659 -3.07 15.58 -0.02
N SER A 660 -3.98 15.18 -0.91
CA SER A 660 -4.25 15.86 -2.21
C SER A 660 -5.04 17.15 -2.04
#